data_AF-M2RBX0-F1
#
_entry.id   AF-M2RBX0-F1
#
_cell.length_a   1.000
_cell.length_b   1.000
_cell.length_c   1.000
_cell.angle_alpha   90.00
_cell.angle_beta   90.00
_cell.angle_gamma   90.00
#
_symmetry.space_group_name_H-M   'P 1'
#
loop_
_entity.id
_entity.type
_entity.pdbx_description
1 polymer ?
#
loop_
_entity_poly.entity_id
_entity_poly.type
_entity_poly.pdbx_seq_one_letter_code
_entity_poly.pdbx_strand_id
1 'polypeptide(L)'
;MASSGSIDRETAAESTRDPEKTQREDASGTPAGHGVTPGASPGSTPGLMKAFLDKLPPWIATNLRSRRSLKLWARCWLASWVCFVLLLPNKSVTQLGNAAFFALLGSFMAPPNVPLQIYIFILSTLVVGLCLGWGIGSAAMRAALAARNQDLLREQLLKTEQSAAGLANVDALFQASIFEGNFLDARSSVVFGCFLGASAFGFALIRAYAPKLIILSVFATISMDVFCVGDHQFTDVPYLSSGFPQSYGPLFPFGEYTIILSLVESLACYVGIGLILITFLFPETLNHAYLLGISSLLDNLKGMIEMQDEVLNARPEDLALGTPLMTKMMGSRAAVVGRIQQVTSPLTFINFEFSWGKWSGQDIKKLSEPLLAVIAPVGKSYFAKMVGHPYLQTGESSVISLPSTSESTVEDATPMFGDTHLLRHYRKYYHDAEAAHHVRIVDVLPTIRSATLDLRTACASCLGALKSVIDAVNTKRYARDNVEVTDVALSALRQQAAALDAALEAFKTSQRQALVQPFESLLQRAEKERDVPLRSLYISYCFAAMLIVVGDAVNGLAKAVLALAERRTRNRLWWPQGLRHVGQVLMQRSSSGEQALGEDGVPDDGGQETREEKSYMLISTWCRAGSRQPAADQLHAAYSEPYSQRVSVEQNSGSTSAFLEDLHVS
;
A
#
# COMPACT_ATOMS: atom_id res chain seq x y z
N MET A 1 -63.15 -6.47 -12.00
CA MET A 1 -63.15 -6.28 -13.46
C MET A 1 -61.70 -6.43 -13.91
N ALA A 2 -61.13 -7.61 -14.18
CA ALA A 2 -61.67 -8.93 -14.57
C ALA A 2 -61.93 -9.10 -16.08
N SER A 3 -60.87 -9.43 -16.82
CA SER A 3 -60.81 -10.49 -17.85
C SER A 3 -59.31 -10.83 -17.96
N SER A 4 -58.83 -12.00 -17.57
CA SER A 4 -59.14 -13.36 -18.06
C SER A 4 -58.70 -13.57 -19.50
N GLY A 5 -57.73 -14.48 -19.65
CA GLY A 5 -57.30 -15.09 -20.90
C GLY A 5 -56.92 -16.54 -20.59
N SER A 6 -57.67 -17.48 -21.13
CA SER A 6 -57.54 -18.92 -20.88
C SER A 6 -57.19 -19.64 -22.17
N ILE A 7 -56.15 -20.47 -22.15
CA ILE A 7 -55.84 -21.41 -23.22
C ILE A 7 -55.55 -22.77 -22.56
N ASP A 8 -56.49 -23.70 -22.72
CA ASP A 8 -56.33 -25.13 -22.52
C ASP A 8 -55.46 -25.70 -23.68
N ARG A 9 -54.53 -26.66 -23.45
CA ARG A 9 -54.75 -28.13 -23.39
C ARG A 9 -55.26 -28.73 -24.73
N GLU A 10 -54.83 -29.90 -25.22
CA GLU A 10 -53.96 -30.98 -24.70
C GLU A 10 -53.37 -31.81 -25.89
N THR A 11 -52.97 -33.08 -25.67
CA THR A 11 -52.40 -34.08 -26.63
C THR A 11 -50.91 -33.90 -27.02
N ALA A 12 -49.95 -34.84 -26.89
CA ALA A 12 -49.80 -36.24 -26.41
C ALA A 12 -49.51 -37.33 -27.50
N ALA A 13 -48.89 -38.44 -27.05
CA ALA A 13 -48.21 -39.54 -27.78
C ALA A 13 -46.84 -39.14 -28.41
N GLU A 14 -45.68 -39.81 -28.24
CA GLU A 14 -45.27 -41.17 -27.79
C GLU A 14 -45.23 -42.27 -28.88
N SER A 15 -44.02 -42.73 -29.24
CA SER A 15 -43.74 -44.05 -29.86
C SER A 15 -42.23 -44.41 -29.82
N THR A 16 -41.89 -45.67 -30.09
CA THR A 16 -40.66 -46.39 -29.62
C THR A 16 -39.66 -46.85 -30.71
N ARG A 17 -38.37 -46.95 -30.32
CA ARG A 17 -37.31 -47.96 -30.67
C ARG A 17 -36.94 -48.30 -32.14
N ASP A 18 -35.62 -48.33 -32.41
CA ASP A 18 -34.73 -49.40 -32.98
C ASP A 18 -35.30 -50.45 -34.00
N PRO A 19 -34.52 -51.04 -34.96
CA PRO A 19 -33.07 -51.41 -34.79
C PRO A 19 -32.12 -51.58 -36.05
N GLU A 20 -30.82 -51.77 -35.78
CA GLU A 20 -29.78 -52.65 -36.42
C GLU A 20 -29.35 -52.66 -37.93
N LYS A 21 -28.11 -53.16 -38.16
CA LYS A 21 -27.50 -53.81 -39.38
C LYS A 21 -26.97 -52.90 -40.54
N THR A 22 -25.90 -53.21 -41.30
CA THR A 22 -25.13 -54.48 -41.57
C THR A 22 -23.60 -54.26 -41.77
N GLN A 23 -22.78 -55.33 -41.81
CA GLN A 23 -21.30 -55.38 -41.90
C GLN A 23 -20.69 -55.58 -43.32
N ARG A 24 -19.36 -55.34 -43.44
CA ARG A 24 -18.29 -56.10 -44.18
C ARG A 24 -16.93 -55.40 -43.92
N GLU A 25 -15.77 -56.00 -43.60
CA GLU A 25 -15.01 -57.18 -44.10
C GLU A 25 -14.47 -56.99 -45.54
N ASP A 26 -13.19 -57.18 -45.89
CA ASP A 26 -11.91 -57.39 -45.14
C ASP A 26 -10.71 -57.05 -46.11
N ALA A 27 -9.37 -57.20 -45.93
CA ALA A 27 -8.50 -57.89 -44.96
C ALA A 27 -7.01 -57.39 -44.97
N SER A 28 -6.23 -57.79 -43.94
CA SER A 28 -4.75 -58.02 -43.93
C SER A 28 -3.74 -56.83 -43.95
N GLY A 29 -2.62 -56.98 -43.19
CA GLY A 29 -1.38 -56.19 -43.38
C GLY A 29 -0.65 -55.66 -42.12
N THR A 30 0.28 -56.42 -41.54
CA THR A 30 1.22 -56.01 -40.45
C THR A 30 2.59 -56.71 -40.67
N PRO A 31 3.73 -56.27 -40.06
CA PRO A 31 3.91 -55.21 -39.06
C PRO A 31 5.09 -54.20 -39.29
N ALA A 32 5.31 -53.35 -38.26
CA ALA A 32 6.52 -52.62 -37.86
C ALA A 32 6.65 -51.13 -38.26
N GLY A 33 6.80 -50.24 -37.24
CA GLY A 33 7.05 -48.80 -37.46
C GLY A 33 6.73 -47.85 -36.29
N HIS A 34 7.53 -47.87 -35.22
CA HIS A 34 7.78 -46.77 -34.27
C HIS A 34 6.65 -45.78 -33.85
N GLY A 35 6.16 -45.96 -32.61
CA GLY A 35 6.05 -44.90 -31.59
C GLY A 35 5.33 -43.59 -31.92
N VAL A 36 4.00 -43.54 -31.71
CA VAL A 36 3.20 -42.30 -31.64
C VAL A 36 2.78 -42.04 -30.18
N THR A 37 2.79 -40.77 -29.76
CA THR A 37 2.42 -40.34 -28.41
C THR A 37 0.90 -40.35 -28.17
N PRO A 38 0.43 -40.68 -26.95
CA PRO A 38 -1.00 -40.75 -26.65
C PRO A 38 -1.65 -39.36 -26.48
N GLY A 39 -2.41 -38.96 -27.49
CA GLY A 39 -3.65 -38.16 -27.40
C GLY A 39 -3.73 -37.03 -26.37
N ALA A 40 -3.35 -35.82 -26.78
CA ALA A 40 -3.88 -34.61 -26.16
C ALA A 40 -5.39 -34.47 -26.48
N SER A 41 -6.20 -34.10 -25.48
CA SER A 41 -7.64 -33.84 -25.69
C SER A 41 -7.87 -32.58 -26.54
N PRO A 42 -8.95 -32.54 -27.35
CA PRO A 42 -9.21 -31.41 -28.24
C PRO A 42 -9.46 -30.14 -27.44
N GLY A 43 -8.61 -29.13 -27.66
CA GLY A 43 -8.60 -27.91 -26.86
C GLY A 43 -9.84 -27.05 -27.04
N SER A 44 -10.39 -26.54 -25.94
CA SER A 44 -11.25 -25.36 -26.01
C SER A 44 -10.41 -24.18 -26.49
N THR A 45 -10.71 -23.66 -27.69
CA THR A 45 -10.02 -22.47 -28.21
C THR A 45 -10.22 -21.30 -27.24
N PRO A 46 -9.14 -20.68 -26.71
CA PRO A 46 -9.27 -19.53 -25.82
C PRO A 46 -9.85 -18.37 -26.63
N GLY A 47 -11.16 -18.13 -26.46
CA GLY A 47 -11.91 -17.17 -27.26
C GLY A 47 -11.22 -15.80 -27.33
N LEU A 48 -11.31 -15.13 -28.48
CA LEU A 48 -10.41 -14.06 -28.93
C LEU A 48 -10.10 -12.99 -27.87
N MET A 49 -11.08 -12.61 -27.03
CA MET A 49 -10.88 -11.69 -25.90
C MET A 49 -9.88 -12.18 -24.85
N LYS A 50 -9.81 -13.49 -24.54
CA LYS A 50 -8.79 -14.06 -23.65
C LYS A 50 -7.40 -13.91 -24.28
N ALA A 51 -7.23 -14.36 -25.52
CA ALA A 51 -5.96 -14.24 -26.25
C ALA A 51 -5.49 -12.79 -26.44
N PHE A 52 -6.41 -11.82 -26.47
CA PHE A 52 -6.10 -10.39 -26.41
C PHE A 52 -5.70 -9.94 -25.00
N LEU A 53 -6.46 -10.31 -23.96
CA LEU A 53 -6.17 -10.00 -22.56
C LEU A 53 -4.82 -10.58 -22.09
N ASP A 54 -4.43 -11.77 -22.55
CA ASP A 54 -3.14 -12.41 -22.22
C ASP A 54 -1.95 -11.83 -23.03
N LYS A 55 -2.21 -10.96 -24.02
CA LYS A 55 -1.19 -10.14 -24.70
C LYS A 55 -1.02 -8.74 -24.09
N LEU A 56 -1.91 -8.32 -23.20
CA LEU A 56 -1.81 -7.02 -22.53
C LEU A 56 -0.89 -7.12 -21.30
N PRO A 57 -0.18 -6.04 -20.94
CA PRO A 57 0.59 -5.96 -19.70
C PRO A 57 -0.22 -6.43 -18.48
N PRO A 58 0.39 -7.14 -17.51
CA PRO A 58 -0.35 -7.80 -16.43
C PRO A 58 -1.16 -6.83 -15.56
N TRP A 59 -0.73 -5.57 -15.44
CA TRP A 59 -1.47 -4.51 -14.73
C TRP A 59 -2.77 -4.10 -15.47
N ILE A 60 -2.77 -4.10 -16.81
CA ILE A 60 -3.94 -3.88 -17.65
C ILE A 60 -4.86 -5.11 -17.59
N ALA A 61 -4.31 -6.29 -17.86
CA ALA A 61 -5.04 -7.55 -17.95
C ALA A 61 -5.78 -7.89 -16.64
N THR A 62 -5.14 -7.68 -15.49
CA THR A 62 -5.73 -7.92 -14.16
C THR A 62 -6.89 -6.98 -13.87
N ASN A 63 -6.78 -5.70 -14.25
CA ASN A 63 -7.84 -4.72 -14.03
C ASN A 63 -9.04 -4.92 -14.98
N LEU A 64 -8.83 -5.24 -16.25
CA LEU A 64 -9.93 -5.58 -17.17
C LEU A 64 -10.63 -6.90 -16.82
N ARG A 65 -9.94 -7.84 -16.15
CA ARG A 65 -10.55 -9.06 -15.59
C ARG A 65 -11.33 -8.80 -14.28
N SER A 66 -11.03 -7.70 -13.57
CA SER A 66 -11.66 -7.32 -12.31
C SER A 66 -13.01 -6.63 -12.52
N ARG A 67 -14.11 -7.33 -12.18
CA ARG A 67 -15.47 -6.74 -12.15
C ARG A 67 -15.59 -5.52 -11.22
N ARG A 68 -14.70 -5.34 -10.24
CA ARG A 68 -14.66 -4.14 -9.37
C ARG A 68 -13.99 -2.98 -10.10
N SER A 69 -12.83 -3.22 -10.71
CA SER A 69 -12.10 -2.19 -11.47
C SER A 69 -12.92 -1.71 -12.67
N LEU A 70 -13.64 -2.60 -13.36
CA LEU A 70 -14.57 -2.23 -14.45
C LEU A 70 -15.72 -1.33 -13.97
N LYS A 71 -16.34 -1.61 -12.82
CA LYS A 71 -17.38 -0.74 -12.23
C LYS A 71 -16.84 0.64 -11.88
N LEU A 72 -15.62 0.67 -11.33
CA LEU A 72 -14.96 1.91 -10.93
C LEU A 72 -14.58 2.76 -12.14
N TRP A 73 -13.98 2.13 -13.15
CA TRP A 73 -13.65 2.74 -14.43
C TRP A 73 -14.90 3.30 -15.12
N ALA A 74 -15.99 2.54 -15.21
CA ALA A 74 -17.25 3.01 -15.79
C ALA A 74 -17.83 4.23 -15.04
N ARG A 75 -17.66 4.30 -13.72
CA ARG A 75 -18.11 5.43 -12.89
C ARG A 75 -17.27 6.69 -13.11
N CYS A 76 -15.94 6.57 -13.16
CA CYS A 76 -15.05 7.69 -13.44
C CYS A 76 -15.17 8.16 -14.90
N TRP A 77 -15.22 7.22 -15.85
CA TRP A 77 -15.44 7.51 -17.28
C TRP A 77 -16.75 8.26 -17.51
N LEU A 78 -17.85 7.82 -16.90
CA LEU A 78 -19.14 8.51 -17.01
C LEU A 78 -19.10 9.90 -16.37
N ALA A 79 -18.37 10.10 -15.26
CA ALA A 79 -18.20 11.42 -14.65
C ALA A 79 -17.49 12.40 -15.60
N SER A 80 -16.32 12.03 -16.13
CA SER A 80 -15.60 12.85 -17.10
C SER A 80 -16.38 13.04 -18.41
N TRP A 81 -17.13 12.03 -18.87
CA TRP A 81 -17.98 12.15 -20.06
C TRP A 81 -19.16 13.12 -19.86
N VAL A 82 -19.85 13.09 -18.72
CA VAL A 82 -20.90 14.07 -18.41
C VAL A 82 -20.32 15.48 -18.29
N CYS A 83 -19.13 15.64 -17.71
CA CYS A 83 -18.43 16.94 -17.66
C CYS A 83 -18.03 17.44 -19.06
N PHE A 84 -17.58 16.54 -19.96
CA PHE A 84 -17.32 16.87 -21.36
C PHE A 84 -18.61 17.27 -22.10
N VAL A 85 -19.72 16.58 -21.86
CA VAL A 85 -21.03 16.91 -22.44
C VAL A 85 -21.54 18.28 -21.98
N LEU A 86 -21.18 18.77 -20.79
CA LEU A 86 -21.50 20.16 -20.39
C LEU A 86 -20.80 21.23 -21.24
N LEU A 87 -19.71 20.90 -21.92
CA LEU A 87 -18.94 21.84 -22.76
C LEU A 87 -19.49 21.97 -24.20
N LEU A 88 -20.41 21.08 -24.62
CA LEU A 88 -20.93 21.06 -26.00
C LEU A 88 -22.09 22.05 -26.26
N PRO A 89 -23.06 22.26 -25.34
CA PRO A 89 -24.12 23.23 -25.56
C PRO A 89 -23.65 24.67 -25.32
N ASN A 90 -23.82 25.55 -26.32
CA ASN A 90 -23.57 26.99 -26.15
C ASN A 90 -24.28 27.57 -24.91
N LYS A 91 -25.50 27.10 -24.57
CA LYS A 91 -26.25 27.57 -23.40
C LYS A 91 -25.59 27.27 -22.05
N SER A 92 -24.89 26.14 -21.89
CA SER A 92 -24.15 25.87 -20.65
C SER A 92 -22.82 26.64 -20.64
N VAL A 93 -22.11 26.70 -21.77
CA VAL A 93 -20.86 27.47 -21.89
C VAL A 93 -21.09 28.97 -21.63
N THR A 94 -22.21 29.55 -22.08
CA THR A 94 -22.56 30.97 -21.79
C THR A 94 -22.97 31.25 -20.34
N GLN A 95 -23.15 30.23 -19.50
CA GLN A 95 -23.38 30.39 -18.06
C GLN A 95 -22.09 30.13 -17.28
N LEU A 96 -21.44 29.00 -17.56
CA LEU A 96 -20.15 28.59 -17.00
C LEU A 96 -18.99 29.56 -17.32
N GLY A 97 -19.12 30.32 -18.41
CA GLY A 97 -18.12 31.28 -18.88
C GLY A 97 -16.81 30.64 -19.32
N ASN A 98 -15.75 31.44 -19.42
CA ASN A 98 -14.43 31.02 -19.88
C ASN A 98 -13.81 29.91 -19.00
N ALA A 99 -14.28 29.77 -17.75
CA ALA A 99 -13.82 28.75 -16.80
C ALA A 99 -14.50 27.38 -16.96
N ALA A 100 -15.41 27.19 -17.93
CA ALA A 100 -16.19 25.95 -18.09
C ALA A 100 -15.36 24.65 -18.05
N PHE A 101 -14.13 24.68 -18.59
CA PHE A 101 -13.22 23.52 -18.59
C PHE A 101 -12.83 23.03 -17.18
N PHE A 102 -12.93 23.86 -16.13
CA PHE A 102 -12.68 23.46 -14.75
C PHE A 102 -13.64 22.36 -14.27
N ALA A 103 -14.84 22.23 -14.87
CA ALA A 103 -15.73 21.10 -14.60
C ALA A 103 -15.10 19.75 -15.02
N LEU A 104 -14.42 19.72 -16.16
CA LEU A 104 -13.69 18.54 -16.64
C LEU A 104 -12.39 18.33 -15.86
N LEU A 105 -11.64 19.41 -15.57
CA LEU A 105 -10.41 19.34 -14.77
C LEU A 105 -10.67 18.78 -13.36
N GLY A 106 -11.77 19.19 -12.70
CA GLY A 106 -12.20 18.62 -11.42
C GLY A 106 -12.40 17.11 -11.46
N SER A 107 -12.90 16.58 -12.60
CA SER A 107 -13.08 15.13 -12.80
C SER A 107 -11.76 14.34 -12.86
N PHE A 108 -10.65 15.00 -13.24
CA PHE A 108 -9.32 14.40 -13.26
C PHE A 108 -8.53 14.64 -11.96
N MET A 109 -8.69 15.80 -11.32
CA MET A 109 -8.01 16.13 -10.04
C MET A 109 -8.60 15.39 -8.83
N ALA A 110 -9.90 15.12 -8.83
CA ALA A 110 -10.60 14.46 -7.73
C ALA A 110 -11.65 13.46 -8.25
N PRO A 111 -11.25 12.42 -9.01
CA PRO A 111 -12.19 11.46 -9.63
C PRO A 111 -13.01 10.68 -8.59
N PRO A 112 -14.21 10.18 -8.93
CA PRO A 112 -15.02 9.34 -8.05
C PRO A 112 -14.49 7.90 -7.98
N ASN A 113 -13.21 7.72 -7.61
CA ASN A 113 -12.51 6.44 -7.51
C ASN A 113 -12.46 5.86 -6.07
N VAL A 114 -12.72 6.67 -5.04
CA VAL A 114 -12.73 6.27 -3.62
C VAL A 114 -14.14 5.88 -3.13
N PRO A 115 -14.29 5.32 -1.90
CA PRO A 115 -15.57 5.14 -1.24
C PRO A 115 -16.29 6.46 -0.89
N LEU A 116 -17.62 6.42 -0.79
CA LEU A 116 -18.49 7.60 -0.66
C LEU A 116 -18.05 8.62 0.41
N GLN A 117 -17.71 8.15 1.61
CA GLN A 117 -17.37 9.05 2.73
C GLN A 117 -16.05 9.81 2.51
N ILE A 118 -15.05 9.17 1.88
CA ILE A 118 -13.77 9.82 1.55
C ILE A 118 -13.99 10.81 0.41
N TYR A 119 -14.83 10.48 -0.57
CA TYR A 119 -15.16 11.38 -1.67
C TYR A 119 -15.87 12.66 -1.20
N ILE A 120 -16.88 12.54 -0.33
CA ILE A 120 -17.55 13.69 0.29
C ILE A 120 -16.53 14.54 1.06
N PHE A 121 -15.58 13.92 1.76
CA PHE A 121 -14.52 14.65 2.46
C PHE A 121 -13.58 15.41 1.48
N ILE A 122 -13.15 14.76 0.40
CA ILE A 122 -12.35 15.37 -0.68
C ILE A 122 -13.08 16.58 -1.29
N LEU A 123 -14.35 16.44 -1.66
CA LEU A 123 -15.11 17.55 -2.22
C LEU A 123 -15.35 18.67 -1.18
N SER A 124 -15.51 18.34 0.11
CA SER A 124 -15.65 19.36 1.16
C SER A 124 -14.36 20.16 1.37
N THR A 125 -13.18 19.52 1.28
CA THR A 125 -11.89 20.22 1.41
C THR A 125 -11.56 21.08 0.19
N LEU A 126 -11.94 20.61 -1.00
CA LEU A 126 -11.95 21.40 -2.24
C LEU A 126 -12.81 22.67 -2.13
N VAL A 127 -14.07 22.55 -1.67
CA VAL A 127 -14.97 23.71 -1.51
C VAL A 127 -14.47 24.68 -0.44
N VAL A 128 -14.00 24.18 0.71
CA VAL A 128 -13.38 25.03 1.74
C VAL A 128 -12.12 25.72 1.21
N GLY A 129 -11.34 25.05 0.35
CA GLY A 129 -10.21 25.65 -0.36
C GLY A 129 -10.62 26.84 -1.23
N LEU A 130 -11.64 26.67 -2.08
CA LEU A 130 -12.20 27.78 -2.87
C LEU A 130 -12.65 28.95 -1.98
N CYS A 131 -13.41 28.68 -0.91
CA CYS A 131 -13.91 29.73 -0.02
C CYS A 131 -12.78 30.48 0.71
N LEU A 132 -11.70 29.80 1.10
CA LEU A 132 -10.52 30.43 1.72
C LEU A 132 -9.75 31.30 0.72
N GLY A 133 -9.49 30.80 -0.49
CA GLY A 133 -8.85 31.59 -1.54
C GLY A 133 -9.67 32.80 -1.96
N TRP A 134 -10.99 32.63 -2.11
CA TRP A 134 -11.93 33.73 -2.38
C TRP A 134 -11.94 34.78 -1.25
N GLY A 135 -11.92 34.36 0.02
CA GLY A 135 -11.86 35.25 1.17
C GLY A 135 -10.58 36.09 1.22
N ILE A 136 -9.43 35.47 0.94
CA ILE A 136 -8.13 36.17 0.88
C ILE A 136 -8.06 37.10 -0.34
N GLY A 137 -8.49 36.66 -1.52
CA GLY A 137 -8.53 37.49 -2.73
C GLY A 137 -9.48 38.69 -2.59
N SER A 138 -10.62 38.50 -1.93
CA SER A 138 -11.54 39.60 -1.59
C SER A 138 -10.92 40.60 -0.61
N ALA A 139 -10.14 40.12 0.37
CA ALA A 139 -9.38 40.99 1.26
C ALA A 139 -8.27 41.75 0.52
N ALA A 140 -7.57 41.09 -0.42
CA ALA A 140 -6.56 41.71 -1.28
C ALA A 140 -7.17 42.81 -2.17
N MET A 141 -8.30 42.53 -2.83
CA MET A 141 -9.04 43.52 -3.64
C MET A 141 -9.41 44.76 -2.81
N ARG A 142 -9.99 44.57 -1.62
CA ARG A 142 -10.33 45.69 -0.73
C ARG A 142 -9.09 46.48 -0.26
N ALA A 143 -7.98 45.81 0.02
CA ALA A 143 -6.74 46.47 0.43
C ALA A 143 -6.08 47.24 -0.74
N ALA A 144 -6.11 46.68 -1.95
CA ALA A 144 -5.54 47.29 -3.15
C ALA A 144 -6.30 48.56 -3.56
N LEU A 145 -7.63 48.56 -3.47
CA LEU A 145 -8.46 49.75 -3.70
C LEU A 145 -8.18 50.87 -2.70
N ALA A 146 -7.89 50.53 -1.43
CA ALA A 146 -7.50 51.49 -0.41
C ALA A 146 -6.07 52.04 -0.61
N ALA A 147 -5.18 51.29 -1.25
CA ALA A 147 -3.81 51.73 -1.58
C ALA A 147 -3.72 52.52 -2.91
N ARG A 148 -4.71 52.37 -3.80
CA ARG A 148 -4.74 52.99 -5.13
C ARG A 148 -4.75 54.52 -5.05
N ASN A 149 -3.98 55.17 -5.92
CA ASN A 149 -3.95 56.61 -6.06
C ASN A 149 -5.28 57.13 -6.64
N GLN A 150 -6.10 57.75 -5.79
CA GLN A 150 -7.45 58.19 -6.13
C GLN A 150 -7.49 59.33 -7.16
N ASP A 151 -6.44 60.15 -7.22
CA ASP A 151 -6.41 61.32 -8.12
C ASP A 151 -6.10 60.89 -9.56
N LEU A 152 -5.11 60.00 -9.73
CA LEU A 152 -4.79 59.32 -10.99
C LEU A 152 -5.97 58.48 -11.49
N LEU A 153 -6.70 57.79 -10.60
CA LEU A 153 -7.91 57.05 -10.95
C LEU A 153 -8.99 57.97 -11.55
N ARG A 154 -9.22 59.15 -10.97
CA ARG A 154 -10.21 60.11 -11.50
C ARG A 154 -9.80 60.67 -12.85
N GLU A 155 -8.52 60.95 -13.07
CA GLU A 155 -8.00 61.39 -14.36
C GLU A 155 -8.22 60.32 -15.45
N GLN A 156 -7.89 59.05 -15.15
CA GLN A 156 -8.09 57.92 -16.07
C GLN A 156 -9.57 57.68 -16.39
N LEU A 157 -10.46 57.76 -15.39
CA LEU A 157 -11.91 57.63 -15.58
C LEU A 157 -12.45 58.75 -16.48
N LEU A 158 -12.15 60.02 -16.18
CA LEU A 158 -12.58 61.17 -16.99
C LEU A 158 -12.07 61.09 -18.44
N LYS A 159 -10.82 60.64 -18.64
CA LYS A 159 -10.25 60.42 -19.97
C LYS A 159 -10.98 59.32 -20.75
N THR A 160 -11.41 58.25 -20.06
CA THR A 160 -12.17 57.15 -20.66
C THR A 160 -13.60 57.56 -20.98
N GLU A 161 -14.27 58.29 -20.08
CA GLU A 161 -15.59 58.89 -20.32
C GLU A 161 -15.59 59.85 -21.52
N GLN A 162 -14.58 60.72 -21.62
CA GLN A 162 -14.39 61.61 -22.78
C GLN A 162 -14.11 60.85 -24.08
N SER A 163 -13.41 59.71 -24.00
CA SER A 163 -13.16 58.84 -25.15
C SER A 163 -14.40 58.03 -25.57
N ALA A 164 -15.34 57.78 -24.65
CA ALA A 164 -16.62 57.13 -24.91
C ALA A 164 -17.72 58.08 -25.43
N ALA A 165 -17.53 59.40 -25.28
CA ALA A 165 -18.53 60.43 -25.60
C ALA A 165 -18.81 60.56 -27.11
N GLY A 166 -19.67 59.67 -27.62
CA GLY A 166 -20.08 59.59 -29.03
C GLY A 166 -20.21 58.15 -29.57
N LEU A 167 -19.80 57.15 -28.80
CA LEU A 167 -19.89 55.74 -29.17
C LEU A 167 -21.19 55.09 -28.69
N ALA A 168 -21.75 54.18 -29.51
CA ALA A 168 -23.04 53.53 -29.23
C ALA A 168 -22.99 52.44 -28.14
N ASN A 169 -21.80 51.97 -27.74
CA ASN A 169 -21.59 50.96 -26.70
C ASN A 169 -20.49 51.43 -25.74
N VAL A 170 -20.88 52.22 -24.72
CA VAL A 170 -19.97 52.76 -23.70
C VAL A 170 -19.33 51.63 -22.88
N ASP A 171 -20.13 50.66 -22.42
CA ASP A 171 -19.68 49.56 -21.55
C ASP A 171 -18.60 48.69 -22.20
N ALA A 172 -18.68 48.47 -23.51
CA ALA A 172 -17.70 47.70 -24.26
C ALA A 172 -16.34 48.42 -24.33
N LEU A 173 -16.33 49.76 -24.41
CA LEU A 173 -15.10 50.55 -24.37
C LEU A 173 -14.49 50.55 -22.96
N PHE A 174 -15.31 50.56 -21.90
CA PHE A 174 -14.83 50.39 -20.53
C PHE A 174 -14.24 49.00 -20.28
N GLN A 175 -14.85 47.94 -20.80
CA GLN A 175 -14.27 46.59 -20.72
C GLN A 175 -12.94 46.51 -21.47
N ALA A 176 -12.87 47.04 -22.69
CA ALA A 176 -11.62 47.09 -23.46
C ALA A 176 -10.52 47.86 -22.71
N SER A 177 -10.80 49.07 -22.21
CA SER A 177 -9.80 49.89 -21.54
C SER A 177 -9.33 49.34 -20.18
N ILE A 178 -10.16 48.52 -19.51
CA ILE A 178 -9.75 47.71 -18.35
C ILE A 178 -8.73 46.63 -18.75
N PHE A 179 -8.99 45.86 -19.81
CA PHE A 179 -8.10 44.77 -20.25
C PHE A 179 -6.85 45.26 -21.01
N GLU A 180 -6.89 46.46 -21.59
CA GLU A 180 -5.70 47.20 -22.06
C GLU A 180 -4.80 47.70 -20.90
N GLY A 181 -5.25 47.59 -19.65
CA GLY A 181 -4.48 48.00 -18.47
C GLY A 181 -4.45 49.51 -18.22
N ASN A 182 -5.33 50.31 -18.85
CA ASN A 182 -5.32 51.77 -18.70
C ASN A 182 -5.58 52.26 -17.26
N PHE A 183 -6.10 51.40 -16.38
CA PHE A 183 -6.37 51.68 -14.96
C PHE A 183 -5.33 51.09 -13.99
N LEU A 184 -4.25 50.50 -14.49
CA LEU A 184 -3.23 49.82 -13.65
C LEU A 184 -2.48 50.84 -12.76
N ASP A 185 -2.42 50.56 -11.45
CA ASP A 185 -1.63 51.33 -10.48
C ASP A 185 -0.64 50.41 -9.76
N ALA A 186 0.65 50.73 -9.83
CA ALA A 186 1.73 50.01 -9.16
C ALA A 186 1.49 49.81 -7.66
N ARG A 187 0.83 50.75 -6.96
CA ARG A 187 0.46 50.60 -5.54
C ARG A 187 -0.50 49.44 -5.33
N SER A 188 -1.51 49.32 -6.20
CA SER A 188 -2.49 48.23 -6.15
C SER A 188 -1.84 46.88 -6.47
N SER A 189 -0.97 46.83 -7.49
CA SER A 189 -0.25 45.62 -7.88
C SER A 189 0.72 45.11 -6.81
N VAL A 190 1.43 46.00 -6.10
CA VAL A 190 2.29 45.63 -4.96
C VAL A 190 1.49 45.01 -3.83
N VAL A 191 0.30 45.54 -3.51
CA VAL A 191 -0.58 44.95 -2.48
C VAL A 191 -1.01 43.53 -2.87
N PHE A 192 -1.48 43.31 -4.10
CA PHE A 192 -1.82 41.97 -4.58
C PHE A 192 -0.62 41.02 -4.57
N GLY A 193 0.58 41.49 -4.93
CA GLY A 193 1.83 40.71 -4.83
C GLY A 193 2.17 40.30 -3.38
N CYS A 194 2.01 41.19 -2.41
CA CYS A 194 2.21 40.87 -0.99
C CYS A 194 1.18 39.84 -0.49
N PHE A 195 -0.10 39.97 -0.86
CA PHE A 195 -1.13 39.00 -0.52
C PHE A 195 -0.89 37.64 -1.18
N LEU A 196 -0.46 37.60 -2.45
CA LEU A 196 -0.08 36.37 -3.15
C LEU A 196 1.08 35.67 -2.43
N GLY A 197 2.17 36.38 -2.16
CA GLY A 197 3.35 35.81 -1.48
C GLY A 197 3.02 35.25 -0.09
N ALA A 198 2.27 36.00 0.73
CA ALA A 198 1.88 35.57 2.08
C ALA A 198 0.94 34.36 2.07
N SER A 199 -0.05 34.34 1.15
CA SER A 199 -1.01 33.23 1.05
C SER A 199 -0.42 31.98 0.41
N ALA A 200 0.38 32.12 -0.65
CA ALA A 200 1.10 31.00 -1.26
C ALA A 200 2.08 30.35 -0.25
N PHE A 201 2.78 31.14 0.55
CA PHE A 201 3.60 30.63 1.66
C PHE A 201 2.73 29.89 2.69
N GLY A 202 1.63 30.49 3.16
CA GLY A 202 0.70 29.85 4.09
C GLY A 202 0.13 28.52 3.58
N PHE A 203 -0.27 28.45 2.31
CA PHE A 203 -0.75 27.22 1.67
C PHE A 203 0.38 26.18 1.47
N ALA A 204 1.61 26.60 1.20
CA ALA A 204 2.77 25.71 1.16
C ALA A 204 3.07 25.09 2.54
N LEU A 205 2.99 25.88 3.62
CA LEU A 205 3.10 25.35 4.98
C LEU A 205 1.98 24.34 5.31
N ILE A 206 0.75 24.58 4.84
CA ILE A 206 -0.35 23.62 4.99
C ILE A 206 -0.05 22.30 4.26
N ARG A 207 0.54 22.33 3.05
CA ARG A 207 0.98 21.10 2.36
C ARG A 207 2.04 20.34 3.17
N ALA A 208 3.06 21.04 3.66
CA ALA A 208 4.19 20.44 4.38
C ALA A 208 3.80 19.84 5.74
N TYR A 209 2.94 20.52 6.52
CA TYR A 209 2.57 20.07 7.87
C TYR A 209 1.27 19.26 7.94
N ALA A 210 0.36 19.43 6.97
CA ALA A 210 -0.95 18.78 6.94
C ALA A 210 -1.29 18.22 5.54
N PRO A 211 -0.55 17.21 5.02
CA PRO A 211 -0.73 16.70 3.65
C PRO A 211 -2.15 16.18 3.34
N LYS A 212 -2.93 15.79 4.37
CA LYS A 212 -4.36 15.46 4.25
C LYS A 212 -5.24 16.61 3.72
N LEU A 213 -4.72 17.85 3.75
CA LEU A 213 -5.36 19.07 3.26
C LEU A 213 -4.70 19.60 1.96
N ILE A 214 -3.91 18.78 1.26
CA ILE A 214 -3.28 19.18 -0.01
C ILE A 214 -4.32 19.71 -1.01
N ILE A 215 -5.47 19.05 -1.16
CA ILE A 215 -6.57 19.46 -2.06
C ILE A 215 -7.10 20.85 -1.69
N LEU A 216 -7.35 21.11 -0.39
CA LEU A 216 -7.75 22.42 0.12
C LEU A 216 -6.70 23.47 -0.24
N SER A 217 -5.42 23.19 0.01
CA SER A 217 -4.33 24.12 -0.27
C SER A 217 -4.16 24.41 -1.77
N VAL A 218 -4.37 23.41 -2.63
CA VAL A 218 -4.25 23.53 -4.09
C VAL A 218 -5.40 24.37 -4.64
N PHE A 219 -6.66 24.04 -4.32
CA PHE A 219 -7.79 24.85 -4.77
C PHE A 219 -7.82 26.26 -4.16
N ALA A 220 -7.32 26.46 -2.94
CA ALA A 220 -7.13 27.79 -2.37
C ALA A 220 -5.99 28.57 -3.06
N THR A 221 -4.90 27.89 -3.46
CA THR A 221 -3.82 28.51 -4.25
C THR A 221 -4.34 28.90 -5.63
N ILE A 222 -5.01 28.00 -6.37
CA ILE A 222 -5.62 28.28 -7.69
C ILE A 222 -6.62 29.44 -7.60
N SER A 223 -7.43 29.49 -6.55
CA SER A 223 -8.37 30.60 -6.33
C SER A 223 -7.67 31.94 -6.13
N MET A 224 -6.55 31.96 -5.41
CA MET A 224 -5.72 33.15 -5.25
C MET A 224 -4.99 33.52 -6.56
N ASP A 225 -4.52 32.52 -7.30
CA ASP A 225 -3.84 32.66 -8.57
C ASP A 225 -4.76 33.34 -9.60
N VAL A 226 -6.05 32.96 -9.67
CA VAL A 226 -7.05 33.62 -10.53
C VAL A 226 -7.28 35.10 -10.19
N PHE A 227 -7.09 35.53 -8.94
CA PHE A 227 -7.08 36.97 -8.59
C PHE A 227 -5.76 37.67 -8.96
N CYS A 228 -4.64 36.93 -9.00
CA CYS A 228 -3.29 37.48 -9.04
C CYS A 228 -2.48 37.19 -10.31
N VAL A 229 -2.98 36.41 -11.26
CA VAL A 229 -2.31 36.06 -12.50
C VAL A 229 -3.31 36.12 -13.66
N GLY A 230 -3.12 37.11 -14.53
CA GLY A 230 -3.58 37.05 -15.90
C GLY A 230 -2.57 36.31 -16.76
N ASP A 231 -3.08 35.49 -17.67
CA ASP A 231 -2.26 34.76 -18.63
C ASP A 231 -1.68 35.72 -19.69
N HIS A 232 -0.37 35.59 -19.96
CA HIS A 232 0.30 36.30 -21.04
C HIS A 232 0.83 35.33 -22.11
N GLN A 233 -0.02 34.38 -22.51
CA GLN A 233 0.09 33.73 -23.80
C GLN A 233 0.22 34.80 -24.91
N PHE A 234 1.37 34.81 -25.59
CA PHE A 234 1.67 35.57 -26.83
C PHE A 234 2.18 37.04 -26.72
N THR A 235 3.44 37.23 -26.28
CA THR A 235 4.39 38.12 -27.00
C THR A 235 5.83 37.61 -26.82
N ASP A 236 6.54 37.38 -27.93
CA ASP A 236 7.94 36.97 -27.94
C ASP A 236 8.91 38.15 -27.72
N VAL A 237 9.25 38.45 -26.46
CA VAL A 237 10.34 39.40 -26.13
C VAL A 237 11.24 38.82 -25.04
N PRO A 238 12.37 38.18 -25.40
CA PRO A 238 13.29 37.62 -24.42
C PRO A 238 14.25 38.69 -23.86
N TYR A 239 14.42 38.64 -22.53
CA TYR A 239 15.37 39.40 -21.70
C TYR A 239 15.07 40.88 -21.36
N LEU A 240 15.03 41.13 -20.04
CA LEU A 240 15.48 42.34 -19.35
C LEU A 240 14.58 43.60 -19.33
N SER A 241 13.35 43.49 -18.82
CA SER A 241 12.89 44.30 -17.67
C SER A 241 11.54 43.83 -17.12
N SER A 242 11.39 43.86 -15.79
CA SER A 242 10.10 44.02 -15.07
C SER A 242 8.88 43.22 -15.57
N GLY A 243 9.07 41.95 -15.98
CA GLY A 243 8.00 41.02 -16.32
C GLY A 243 7.23 40.55 -15.08
N PHE A 244 6.44 41.44 -14.49
CA PHE A 244 5.45 41.09 -13.47
C PHE A 244 4.25 40.37 -14.14
N PRO A 245 3.70 39.29 -13.54
CA PRO A 245 2.43 38.74 -14.01
C PRO A 245 1.34 39.81 -13.88
N GLN A 246 0.57 40.04 -14.93
CA GLN A 246 -0.50 41.04 -14.93
C GLN A 246 -1.71 40.49 -14.17
N SER A 247 -1.70 40.65 -12.85
CA SER A 247 -2.79 40.25 -11.98
C SER A 247 -4.15 40.81 -12.43
N TYR A 248 -5.18 39.98 -12.61
CA TYR A 248 -6.51 40.45 -12.99
C TYR A 248 -7.11 41.42 -11.96
N GLY A 249 -6.87 41.24 -10.66
CA GLY A 249 -7.39 42.11 -9.60
C GLY A 249 -7.04 43.61 -9.79
N PRO A 250 -5.75 43.99 -9.89
CA PRO A 250 -5.30 45.35 -10.20
C PRO A 250 -5.88 46.00 -11.47
N LEU A 251 -6.30 45.24 -12.50
CA LEU A 251 -6.89 45.84 -13.70
C LEU A 251 -8.22 46.55 -13.38
N PHE A 252 -9.02 46.02 -12.45
CA PHE A 252 -10.33 46.58 -12.13
C PHE A 252 -10.18 47.88 -11.30
N PRO A 253 -10.77 49.01 -11.74
CA PRO A 253 -10.78 50.25 -10.96
C PRO A 253 -11.75 50.21 -9.75
N PHE A 254 -12.64 49.22 -9.69
CA PHE A 254 -13.68 49.03 -8.67
C PHE A 254 -13.66 47.61 -8.07
N GLY A 255 -14.42 47.40 -7.00
CA GLY A 255 -14.38 46.19 -6.17
C GLY A 255 -15.12 44.99 -6.74
N GLU A 256 -14.54 44.34 -7.75
CA GLU A 256 -15.02 43.05 -8.23
C GLU A 256 -14.61 41.89 -7.31
N TYR A 257 -15.55 41.47 -6.47
CA TYR A 257 -15.43 40.29 -5.61
C TYR A 257 -15.94 39.00 -6.29
N THR A 258 -16.43 39.11 -7.53
CA THR A 258 -17.11 38.03 -8.26
C THR A 258 -16.21 37.25 -9.23
N ILE A 259 -14.92 37.62 -9.35
CA ILE A 259 -13.99 37.12 -10.40
C ILE A 259 -13.91 35.58 -10.48
N ILE A 260 -13.96 34.86 -9.35
CA ILE A 260 -13.89 33.38 -9.32
C ILE A 260 -15.24 32.73 -9.64
N LEU A 261 -16.37 33.45 -9.73
CA LEU A 261 -17.73 32.86 -9.79
C LEU A 261 -17.88 31.81 -10.91
N SER A 262 -17.35 32.08 -12.10
CA SER A 262 -17.34 31.13 -13.23
C SER A 262 -16.60 29.81 -12.92
N LEU A 263 -15.50 29.87 -12.18
CA LEU A 263 -14.76 28.69 -11.69
C LEU A 263 -15.54 27.98 -10.58
N VAL A 264 -16.14 28.72 -9.64
CA VAL A 264 -16.99 28.14 -8.58
C VAL A 264 -18.18 27.40 -9.18
N GLU A 265 -18.89 27.98 -10.14
CA GLU A 265 -20.04 27.35 -10.82
C GLU A 265 -19.62 26.11 -11.61
N SER A 266 -18.52 26.20 -12.37
CA SER A 266 -17.97 25.06 -13.12
C SER A 266 -17.58 23.89 -12.20
N LEU A 267 -16.94 24.18 -11.07
CA LEU A 267 -16.56 23.14 -10.11
C LEU A 267 -17.75 22.65 -9.26
N ALA A 268 -18.76 23.49 -9.01
CA ALA A 268 -20.01 23.09 -8.37
C ALA A 268 -20.83 22.13 -9.25
N CYS A 269 -20.86 22.35 -10.56
CA CYS A 269 -21.42 21.40 -11.52
C CYS A 269 -20.72 20.04 -11.42
N TYR A 270 -19.38 20.03 -11.36
CA TYR A 270 -18.62 18.80 -11.14
C TYR A 270 -18.96 18.13 -9.80
N VAL A 271 -18.98 18.87 -8.69
CA VAL A 271 -19.35 18.38 -7.36
C VAL A 271 -20.72 17.70 -7.39
N GLY A 272 -21.72 18.30 -8.06
CA GLY A 272 -23.04 17.72 -8.24
C GLY A 272 -23.02 16.39 -9.02
N ILE A 273 -22.40 16.37 -10.20
CA ILE A 273 -22.25 15.17 -11.04
C ILE A 273 -21.55 14.05 -10.26
N GLY A 274 -20.44 14.37 -9.62
CA GLY A 274 -19.65 13.45 -8.82
C GLY A 274 -20.45 12.79 -7.70
N LEU A 275 -21.15 13.61 -6.89
CA LEU A 275 -21.99 13.14 -5.78
C LEU A 275 -23.16 12.26 -6.25
N ILE A 276 -23.81 12.60 -7.36
CA ILE A 276 -24.86 11.78 -7.97
C ILE A 276 -24.29 10.42 -8.39
N LEU A 277 -23.19 10.42 -9.15
CA LEU A 277 -22.61 9.19 -9.68
C LEU A 277 -22.08 8.26 -8.59
N ILE A 278 -21.40 8.77 -7.54
CA ILE A 278 -20.94 7.90 -6.45
C ILE A 278 -22.06 7.35 -5.56
N THR A 279 -23.20 8.04 -5.50
CA THR A 279 -24.36 7.61 -4.70
C THR A 279 -25.21 6.58 -5.42
N PHE A 280 -25.44 6.75 -6.73
CA PHE A 280 -26.34 5.88 -7.50
C PHE A 280 -25.61 4.81 -8.33
N LEU A 281 -24.43 5.10 -8.89
CA LEU A 281 -23.69 4.16 -9.73
C LEU A 281 -22.68 3.35 -8.91
N PHE A 282 -23.13 2.20 -8.43
CA PHE A 282 -22.37 1.27 -7.58
C PHE A 282 -21.80 1.96 -6.31
N PRO A 283 -22.65 2.39 -5.36
CA PRO A 283 -22.19 2.92 -4.08
C PRO A 283 -21.37 1.88 -3.31
N GLU A 284 -20.15 2.25 -2.95
CA GLU A 284 -19.25 1.45 -2.10
C GLU A 284 -18.95 2.24 -0.82
N THR A 285 -19.24 1.64 0.33
CA THR A 285 -18.95 2.22 1.66
C THR A 285 -17.55 1.81 2.11
N LEU A 286 -16.93 2.64 2.93
CA LEU A 286 -15.58 2.49 3.45
C LEU A 286 -15.40 1.17 4.22
N ASN A 287 -16.39 0.77 5.04
CA ASN A 287 -16.36 -0.54 5.71
C ASN A 287 -16.41 -1.72 4.72
N HIS A 288 -17.13 -1.62 3.60
CA HIS A 288 -17.14 -2.68 2.58
C HIS A 288 -15.78 -2.79 1.88
N ALA A 289 -15.22 -1.64 1.47
CA ALA A 289 -13.90 -1.57 0.83
C ALA A 289 -12.78 -2.08 1.77
N TYR A 290 -12.86 -1.72 3.05
CA TYR A 290 -11.89 -2.11 4.08
C TYR A 290 -11.94 -3.61 4.40
N LEU A 291 -13.14 -4.20 4.58
CA LEU A 291 -13.28 -5.64 4.82
C LEU A 291 -12.83 -6.48 3.61
N LEU A 292 -13.09 -6.00 2.38
CA LEU A 292 -12.55 -6.62 1.17
C LEU A 292 -11.01 -6.51 1.10
N GLY A 293 -10.45 -5.39 1.58
CA GLY A 293 -9.02 -5.23 1.79
C GLY A 293 -8.44 -6.28 2.74
N ILE A 294 -9.04 -6.47 3.92
CA ILE A 294 -8.64 -7.52 4.88
C ILE A 294 -8.75 -8.91 4.25
N SER A 295 -9.84 -9.24 3.55
CA SER A 295 -9.98 -10.53 2.86
C SER A 295 -8.80 -10.82 1.93
N SER A 296 -8.40 -9.83 1.10
CA SER A 296 -7.23 -9.96 0.22
C SER A 296 -5.89 -10.05 0.97
N LEU A 297 -5.78 -9.40 2.12
CA LEU A 297 -4.59 -9.42 2.97
C LEU A 297 -4.44 -10.77 3.69
N LEU A 298 -5.54 -11.37 4.16
CA LEU A 298 -5.55 -12.71 4.73
C LEU A 298 -5.18 -13.78 3.69
N ASP A 299 -5.61 -13.60 2.43
CA ASP A 299 -5.20 -14.44 1.30
C ASP A 299 -3.67 -14.38 1.08
N ASN A 300 -3.10 -13.18 1.07
CA ASN A 300 -1.65 -13.00 0.95
C ASN A 300 -0.89 -13.59 2.14
N LEU A 301 -1.38 -13.38 3.37
CA LEU A 301 -0.79 -13.95 4.60
C LEU A 301 -0.84 -15.49 4.58
N LYS A 302 -1.96 -16.08 4.14
CA LYS A 302 -2.10 -17.53 3.92
C LYS A 302 -1.06 -18.02 2.91
N GLY A 303 -0.96 -17.35 1.76
CA GLY A 303 0.03 -17.66 0.73
C GLY A 303 1.48 -17.60 1.23
N MET A 304 1.82 -16.64 2.11
CA MET A 304 3.15 -16.59 2.74
C MET A 304 3.42 -17.74 3.71
N ILE A 305 2.40 -18.36 4.34
CA ILE A 305 2.57 -19.57 5.14
C ILE A 305 2.66 -20.81 4.24
N GLU A 306 1.86 -20.90 3.18
CA GLU A 306 1.90 -22.03 2.24
C GLU A 306 3.25 -22.10 1.49
N MET A 307 3.81 -20.95 1.08
CA MET A 307 5.17 -20.87 0.52
C MET A 307 6.29 -21.31 1.47
N GLN A 308 6.03 -21.46 2.78
CA GLN A 308 7.04 -22.04 3.68
C GLN A 308 7.32 -23.50 3.33
N ASP A 309 6.36 -24.26 2.77
CA ASP A 309 6.67 -25.62 2.31
C ASP A 309 7.52 -25.60 1.04
N GLU A 310 7.31 -24.66 0.12
CA GLU A 310 8.22 -24.47 -1.03
C GLU A 310 9.65 -24.16 -0.56
N VAL A 311 9.82 -23.24 0.39
CA VAL A 311 11.12 -22.89 0.98
C VAL A 311 11.77 -24.05 1.75
N LEU A 312 10.98 -24.91 2.41
CA LEU A 312 11.48 -26.09 3.13
C LEU A 312 11.82 -27.29 2.22
N ASN A 313 11.38 -27.27 0.95
CA ASN A 313 11.73 -28.27 -0.07
C ASN A 313 12.83 -27.78 -1.04
N ALA A 314 13.08 -26.48 -1.09
CA ALA A 314 14.09 -25.86 -1.94
C ALA A 314 15.52 -26.22 -1.52
N ARG A 315 16.45 -26.27 -2.47
CA ARG A 315 17.89 -26.36 -2.16
C ARG A 315 18.39 -24.99 -1.69
N PRO A 316 19.49 -24.90 -0.92
CA PRO A 316 20.05 -23.60 -0.52
C PRO A 316 20.44 -22.70 -1.72
N GLU A 317 20.81 -23.32 -2.84
CA GLU A 317 21.09 -22.67 -4.13
C GLU A 317 19.83 -22.00 -4.70
N ASP A 318 18.67 -22.65 -4.63
CA ASP A 318 17.36 -22.11 -5.05
C ASP A 318 16.89 -20.95 -4.14
N LEU A 319 17.54 -20.74 -3.00
CA LEU A 319 17.28 -19.68 -2.02
C LEU A 319 18.31 -18.52 -2.09
N ALA A 320 19.16 -18.48 -3.11
CA ALA A 320 20.06 -17.36 -3.38
C ALA A 320 19.30 -16.08 -3.82
N LEU A 321 20.02 -14.95 -3.88
CA LEU A 321 19.46 -13.70 -4.39
C LEU A 321 19.26 -13.81 -5.92
N GLY A 322 18.14 -13.29 -6.43
CA GLY A 322 17.80 -13.36 -7.87
C GLY A 322 17.16 -14.69 -8.32
N THR A 323 17.03 -15.70 -7.47
CA THR A 323 16.29 -16.93 -7.83
C THR A 323 14.79 -16.64 -7.95
N PRO A 324 14.03 -17.43 -8.75
CA PRO A 324 12.59 -17.22 -8.89
C PRO A 324 11.83 -17.38 -7.56
N LEU A 325 12.28 -18.28 -6.67
CA LEU A 325 11.64 -18.51 -5.37
C LEU A 325 11.91 -17.35 -4.38
N MET A 326 13.16 -16.88 -4.27
CA MET A 326 13.48 -15.71 -3.46
C MET A 326 12.72 -14.47 -3.98
N THR A 327 12.65 -14.29 -5.31
CA THR A 327 11.92 -13.20 -5.96
C THR A 327 10.41 -13.26 -5.68
N LYS A 328 9.79 -14.45 -5.79
CA LYS A 328 8.38 -14.70 -5.43
C LYS A 328 8.10 -14.33 -3.97
N MET A 329 8.97 -14.75 -3.05
CA MET A 329 8.84 -14.45 -1.62
C MET A 329 9.01 -12.95 -1.32
N MET A 330 10.00 -12.28 -1.92
CA MET A 330 10.18 -10.83 -1.78
C MET A 330 9.00 -10.06 -2.34
N GLY A 331 8.51 -10.42 -3.53
CA GLY A 331 7.33 -9.83 -4.15
C GLY A 331 6.07 -10.00 -3.32
N SER A 332 5.86 -11.18 -2.70
CA SER A 332 4.75 -11.40 -1.78
C SER A 332 4.85 -10.58 -0.50
N ARG A 333 6.06 -10.47 0.09
CA ARG A 333 6.32 -9.58 1.24
C ARG A 333 6.04 -8.12 0.90
N ALA A 334 6.47 -7.64 -0.26
CA ALA A 334 6.17 -6.30 -0.76
C ALA A 334 4.66 -6.08 -0.98
N ALA A 335 3.97 -7.07 -1.59
CA ALA A 335 2.51 -7.03 -1.78
C ALA A 335 1.74 -6.99 -0.45
N VAL A 336 2.22 -7.67 0.60
CA VAL A 336 1.67 -7.56 1.96
C VAL A 336 1.91 -6.17 2.54
N VAL A 337 3.14 -5.63 2.48
CA VAL A 337 3.45 -4.27 2.96
C VAL A 337 2.58 -3.20 2.27
N GLY A 338 2.48 -3.22 0.94
CA GLY A 338 1.63 -2.28 0.19
C GLY A 338 0.13 -2.42 0.54
N ARG A 339 -0.37 -3.65 0.73
CA ARG A 339 -1.75 -3.87 1.19
C ARG A 339 -1.98 -3.34 2.61
N ILE A 340 -0.98 -3.40 3.50
CA ILE A 340 -1.08 -2.87 4.86
C ILE A 340 -1.21 -1.35 4.85
N GLN A 341 -0.44 -0.64 4.01
CA GLN A 341 -0.57 0.81 3.85
C GLN A 341 -1.98 1.18 3.34
N GLN A 342 -2.43 0.51 2.27
CA GLN A 342 -3.75 0.69 1.64
C GLN A 342 -4.91 0.40 2.60
N VAL A 343 -4.78 -0.53 3.54
CA VAL A 343 -5.79 -0.85 4.55
C VAL A 343 -5.71 0.11 5.74
N THR A 344 -4.51 0.51 6.18
CA THR A 344 -4.30 1.31 7.40
C THR A 344 -4.77 2.75 7.26
N SER A 345 -4.53 3.43 6.13
CA SER A 345 -4.93 4.84 5.95
C SER A 345 -6.46 5.05 6.10
N PRO A 346 -7.34 4.26 5.42
CA PRO A 346 -8.80 4.23 5.65
C PRO A 346 -9.28 4.08 7.11
N LEU A 347 -8.50 3.42 7.98
CA LEU A 347 -8.87 3.15 9.38
C LEU A 347 -9.12 4.44 10.18
N THR A 348 -8.52 5.55 9.77
CA THR A 348 -8.71 6.86 10.41
C THR A 348 -10.12 7.42 10.18
N PHE A 349 -10.74 7.14 9.04
CA PHE A 349 -12.05 7.66 8.64
C PHE A 349 -13.22 6.67 8.85
N ILE A 350 -12.92 5.42 9.20
CA ILE A 350 -13.87 4.29 9.28
C ILE A 350 -15.09 4.50 10.22
N ASN A 351 -14.97 5.41 11.19
CA ASN A 351 -16.03 5.76 12.15
C ASN A 351 -16.91 6.94 11.70
N PHE A 352 -16.55 7.66 10.63
CA PHE A 352 -17.27 8.84 10.17
C PHE A 352 -18.32 8.53 9.08
N GLU A 353 -18.43 7.29 8.61
CA GLU A 353 -19.46 6.92 7.63
C GLU A 353 -20.76 6.40 8.26
N PHE A 354 -21.85 6.55 7.51
CA PHE A 354 -23.04 5.71 7.64
C PHE A 354 -22.73 4.33 7.07
N SER A 355 -23.10 3.26 7.77
CA SER A 355 -22.78 1.90 7.32
C SER A 355 -23.85 0.90 7.68
N TRP A 356 -24.20 -0.01 6.76
CA TRP A 356 -25.25 -1.02 6.97
C TRP A 356 -24.62 -2.42 7.05
N GLY A 357 -24.76 -3.14 8.17
CA GLY A 357 -24.24 -4.52 8.27
C GLY A 357 -24.15 -5.05 9.71
N LYS A 358 -23.57 -6.25 9.88
CA LYS A 358 -23.37 -6.89 11.20
C LYS A 358 -22.39 -6.11 12.09
N TRP A 359 -21.24 -5.70 11.53
CA TRP A 359 -20.16 -5.06 12.29
C TRP A 359 -20.13 -3.53 12.13
N SER A 360 -19.81 -2.82 13.21
CA SER A 360 -19.58 -1.36 13.22
C SER A 360 -18.16 -1.00 12.77
N GLY A 361 -17.95 0.24 12.28
CA GLY A 361 -16.61 0.78 12.09
C GLY A 361 -15.74 0.75 13.35
N GLN A 362 -16.33 0.90 14.54
CA GLN A 362 -15.60 0.73 15.81
C GLN A 362 -15.20 -0.71 16.09
N ASP A 363 -16.07 -1.67 15.76
CA ASP A 363 -15.81 -3.09 15.97
C ASP A 363 -14.72 -3.57 15.00
N ILE A 364 -14.78 -3.10 13.75
CA ILE A 364 -13.79 -3.34 12.71
C ILE A 364 -12.45 -2.67 13.06
N LYS A 365 -12.47 -1.45 13.62
CA LYS A 365 -11.24 -0.79 14.10
C LYS A 365 -10.56 -1.56 15.24
N LYS A 366 -11.33 -2.22 16.12
CA LYS A 366 -10.75 -3.11 17.15
C LYS A 366 -10.13 -4.38 16.57
N LEU A 367 -10.52 -4.78 15.36
CA LEU A 367 -9.94 -5.93 14.66
C LEU A 367 -8.59 -5.61 14.00
N SER A 368 -8.21 -4.33 13.83
CA SER A 368 -6.89 -4.00 13.24
C SER A 368 -5.73 -4.33 14.16
N GLU A 369 -5.91 -4.29 15.49
CA GLU A 369 -4.87 -4.65 16.47
C GLU A 369 -4.42 -6.13 16.35
N PRO A 370 -5.32 -7.14 16.45
CA PRO A 370 -4.93 -8.54 16.23
C PRO A 370 -4.52 -8.84 14.77
N LEU A 371 -5.03 -8.09 13.79
CA LEU A 371 -4.58 -8.22 12.40
C LEU A 371 -3.10 -7.78 12.23
N LEU A 372 -2.71 -6.66 12.83
CA LEU A 372 -1.31 -6.19 12.87
C LEU A 372 -0.41 -7.17 13.65
N ALA A 373 -0.93 -7.81 14.69
CA ALA A 373 -0.23 -8.86 15.43
C ALA A 373 0.07 -10.11 14.57
N VAL A 374 -0.78 -10.47 13.60
CA VAL A 374 -0.51 -11.55 12.63
C VAL A 374 0.47 -11.11 11.54
N ILE A 375 0.36 -9.87 11.06
CA ILE A 375 1.25 -9.30 10.04
C ILE A 375 2.72 -9.37 10.46
N ALA A 376 3.04 -8.91 11.67
CA ALA A 376 4.41 -8.70 12.12
C ALA A 376 5.30 -9.96 12.10
N PRO A 377 4.86 -11.15 12.56
CA PRO A 377 5.64 -12.38 12.46
C PRO A 377 5.59 -13.03 11.07
N VAL A 378 4.46 -13.02 10.35
CA VAL A 378 4.39 -13.66 9.01
C VAL A 378 5.23 -12.89 7.98
N GLY A 379 5.33 -11.56 8.09
CA GLY A 379 6.19 -10.71 7.25
C GLY A 379 7.70 -10.81 7.53
N LYS A 380 8.13 -11.64 8.48
CA LYS A 380 9.54 -11.83 8.89
C LYS A 380 10.14 -13.10 8.26
N SER A 381 10.48 -13.01 6.99
CA SER A 381 11.11 -14.07 6.17
C SER A 381 12.56 -14.43 6.56
N TYR A 382 12.91 -14.45 7.84
CA TYR A 382 14.29 -14.66 8.31
C TYR A 382 14.87 -16.01 7.90
N PHE A 383 14.07 -17.09 7.94
CA PHE A 383 14.54 -18.45 7.65
C PHE A 383 15.17 -18.56 6.24
N ALA A 384 14.44 -18.18 5.19
CA ALA A 384 14.96 -18.18 3.82
C ALA A 384 16.24 -17.34 3.66
N LYS A 385 16.32 -16.18 4.33
CA LYS A 385 17.55 -15.37 4.37
C LYS A 385 18.70 -16.11 5.06
N MET A 386 18.48 -16.70 6.23
CA MET A 386 19.51 -17.41 7.02
C MET A 386 20.03 -18.69 6.33
N VAL A 387 19.18 -19.35 5.53
CA VAL A 387 19.53 -20.53 4.74
C VAL A 387 20.31 -20.16 3.46
N GLY A 388 19.90 -19.11 2.73
CA GLY A 388 20.57 -18.67 1.50
C GLY A 388 21.90 -17.91 1.70
N HIS A 389 22.03 -17.15 2.81
CA HIS A 389 23.19 -16.27 3.06
C HIS A 389 24.60 -16.91 2.91
N PRO A 390 24.85 -18.18 3.31
CA PRO A 390 26.18 -18.78 3.16
C PRO A 390 26.66 -18.89 1.71
N TYR A 391 25.73 -19.07 0.75
CA TYR A 391 26.01 -19.33 -0.65
C TYR A 391 26.18 -18.06 -1.49
N LEU A 392 25.69 -16.92 -1.00
CA LEU A 392 25.84 -15.61 -1.67
C LEU A 392 27.31 -15.16 -1.82
N GLN A 393 28.22 -15.67 -0.99
CA GLN A 393 29.65 -15.31 -1.03
C GLN A 393 30.54 -16.36 -1.74
N THR A 394 29.95 -17.42 -2.31
CA THR A 394 30.69 -18.43 -3.08
C THR A 394 30.46 -18.33 -4.59
N GLY A 395 29.49 -17.52 -5.04
CA GLY A 395 29.10 -17.41 -6.45
C GLY A 395 30.05 -16.60 -7.35
N GLU A 396 30.71 -15.56 -6.80
CA GLU A 396 31.57 -14.67 -7.59
C GLU A 396 33.02 -14.64 -7.06
N SER A 397 33.86 -15.43 -7.71
CA SER A 397 35.28 -15.13 -7.89
C SER A 397 35.66 -15.39 -9.36
N SER A 398 34.71 -15.07 -10.24
CA SER A 398 34.82 -15.10 -11.69
C SER A 398 35.51 -13.81 -12.14
N VAL A 399 36.69 -13.93 -12.75
CA VAL A 399 37.54 -12.78 -13.10
C VAL A 399 36.83 -11.86 -14.12
N ILE A 400 36.36 -10.69 -13.66
CA ILE A 400 35.96 -9.58 -14.52
C ILE A 400 37.02 -8.48 -14.43
N SER A 401 38.01 -8.56 -15.32
CA SER A 401 39.00 -7.50 -15.51
C SER A 401 38.41 -6.38 -16.36
N LEU A 402 37.92 -5.31 -15.73
CA LEU A 402 37.69 -4.04 -16.43
C LEU A 402 38.98 -3.20 -16.41
N PRO A 403 39.38 -2.59 -17.53
CA PRO A 403 40.56 -1.72 -17.58
C PRO A 403 40.29 -0.40 -16.85
N SER A 404 41.18 -0.03 -15.93
CA SER A 404 41.14 1.25 -15.21
C SER A 404 41.52 2.43 -16.12
N THR A 405 40.74 3.52 -16.10
CA THR A 405 41.11 4.78 -16.77
C THR A 405 40.57 5.99 -16.00
N SER A 406 41.29 6.39 -14.95
CA SER A 406 41.31 7.76 -14.39
C SER A 406 42.33 7.83 -13.25
N GLU A 407 43.26 8.78 -13.29
CA GLU A 407 44.21 9.04 -12.21
C GLU A 407 43.58 9.90 -11.11
N SER A 408 43.79 9.56 -9.83
CA SER A 408 43.86 10.55 -8.74
C SER A 408 44.50 9.97 -7.46
N THR A 409 45.42 10.74 -6.88
CA THR A 409 45.81 10.80 -5.45
C THR A 409 45.84 9.50 -4.62
N VAL A 410 47.04 9.08 -4.26
CA VAL A 410 47.30 8.06 -3.22
C VAL A 410 47.20 8.70 -1.83
N GLU A 411 46.17 8.34 -1.06
CA GLU A 411 46.17 8.45 0.40
C GLU A 411 45.67 7.13 1.04
N ASP A 412 46.16 6.86 2.25
CA ASP A 412 46.32 5.55 2.90
C ASP A 412 45.02 4.74 3.18
N ALA A 413 44.43 4.18 2.12
CA ALA A 413 43.35 3.20 2.22
C ALA A 413 43.92 1.81 2.57
N THR A 414 44.08 1.53 3.86
CA THR A 414 44.51 0.20 4.36
C THR A 414 43.55 -0.90 3.85
N PRO A 415 44.03 -1.90 3.11
CA PRO A 415 43.16 -2.88 2.46
C PRO A 415 42.52 -3.82 3.50
N MET A 416 41.19 -3.81 3.59
CA MET A 416 40.38 -4.58 4.57
C MET A 416 40.31 -6.09 4.25
N PHE A 417 41.42 -6.67 3.80
CA PHE A 417 41.53 -8.03 3.25
C PHE A 417 41.67 -9.14 4.31
N GLY A 418 42.06 -8.81 5.55
CA GLY A 418 42.34 -9.79 6.61
C GLY A 418 41.10 -10.56 7.08
N ASP A 419 40.10 -9.84 7.61
CA ASP A 419 38.94 -10.43 8.29
C ASP A 419 38.14 -11.37 7.37
N THR A 420 38.01 -11.01 6.09
CA THR A 420 37.31 -11.82 5.09
C THR A 420 37.94 -13.21 4.94
N HIS A 421 39.27 -13.32 5.04
CA HIS A 421 39.97 -14.61 4.96
C HIS A 421 39.77 -15.45 6.23
N LEU A 422 39.88 -14.84 7.42
CA LEU A 422 39.63 -15.51 8.70
C LEU A 422 38.18 -16.01 8.82
N LEU A 423 37.20 -15.17 8.48
CA LEU A 423 35.78 -15.54 8.46
C LEU A 423 35.48 -16.65 7.46
N ARG A 424 36.15 -16.67 6.30
CA ARG A 424 36.06 -17.76 5.31
C ARG A 424 36.64 -19.07 5.85
N HIS A 425 37.78 -19.02 6.55
CA HIS A 425 38.39 -20.19 7.17
C HIS A 425 37.52 -20.76 8.31
N TYR A 426 37.03 -19.91 9.22
CA TYR A 426 36.11 -20.31 10.28
C TYR A 426 34.81 -20.90 9.71
N ARG A 427 34.20 -20.27 8.69
CA ARG A 427 32.99 -20.80 8.04
C ARG A 427 33.24 -22.16 7.41
N LYS A 428 34.40 -22.37 6.77
CA LYS A 428 34.77 -23.68 6.21
C LYS A 428 34.91 -24.73 7.31
N TYR A 429 35.67 -24.44 8.37
CA TYR A 429 35.84 -25.33 9.52
C TYR A 429 34.50 -25.78 10.12
N TYR A 430 33.59 -24.84 10.38
CA TYR A 430 32.25 -25.19 10.88
C TYR A 430 31.41 -25.97 9.87
N HIS A 431 31.55 -25.73 8.57
CA HIS A 431 30.80 -26.46 7.56
C HIS A 431 31.32 -27.89 7.35
N ASP A 432 32.65 -28.08 7.41
CA ASP A 432 33.29 -29.40 7.38
C ASP A 432 32.89 -30.21 8.64
N ALA A 433 32.76 -29.56 9.81
CA ALA A 433 32.23 -30.16 11.03
C ALA A 433 30.73 -30.48 10.98
N GLU A 434 29.89 -29.56 10.46
CA GLU A 434 28.46 -29.82 10.18
C GLU A 434 28.30 -31.04 9.24
N ALA A 435 29.17 -31.18 8.24
CA ALA A 435 29.17 -32.29 7.29
C ALA A 435 29.57 -33.62 7.92
N ALA A 436 30.64 -33.64 8.73
CA ALA A 436 31.14 -34.83 9.42
C ALA A 436 30.12 -35.46 10.40
N HIS A 437 29.09 -34.70 10.81
CA HIS A 437 28.05 -35.13 11.72
C HIS A 437 26.65 -35.22 11.08
N HIS A 438 26.53 -35.08 9.76
CA HIS A 438 25.24 -35.06 9.03
C HIS A 438 24.22 -34.04 9.59
N VAL A 439 24.74 -32.90 10.04
CA VAL A 439 24.03 -31.87 10.81
C VAL A 439 23.98 -30.53 10.07
N ARG A 440 24.38 -30.51 8.78
CA ARG A 440 24.21 -29.33 7.91
C ARG A 440 22.73 -28.99 7.79
N ILE A 441 22.41 -27.73 7.52
CA ILE A 441 21.02 -27.27 7.38
C ILE A 441 20.21 -28.08 6.35
N VAL A 442 20.84 -28.58 5.28
CA VAL A 442 20.22 -29.42 4.25
C VAL A 442 19.77 -30.78 4.79
N ASP A 443 20.57 -31.37 5.69
CA ASP A 443 20.30 -32.69 6.27
C ASP A 443 19.18 -32.61 7.32
N VAL A 444 19.01 -31.44 7.95
CA VAL A 444 18.01 -31.16 9.00
C VAL A 444 16.68 -30.63 8.42
N LEU A 445 16.68 -30.04 7.21
CA LEU A 445 15.48 -29.49 6.54
C LEU A 445 14.27 -30.46 6.50
N PRO A 446 14.41 -31.76 6.17
CA PRO A 446 13.29 -32.70 6.17
C PRO A 446 12.62 -32.85 7.55
N THR A 447 13.42 -32.84 8.61
CA THR A 447 12.97 -32.92 10.01
C THR A 447 12.25 -31.65 10.45
N ILE A 448 12.73 -30.47 10.03
CA ILE A 448 12.00 -29.20 10.22
C ILE A 448 10.66 -29.24 9.48
N ARG A 449 10.65 -29.74 8.23
CA ARG A 449 9.45 -29.78 7.39
C ARG A 449 8.36 -30.65 8.00
N SER A 450 8.69 -31.88 8.42
CA SER A 450 7.74 -32.82 9.02
C SER A 450 7.27 -32.35 10.39
N ALA A 451 8.17 -31.95 11.29
CA ALA A 451 7.82 -31.51 12.64
C ALA A 451 6.93 -30.25 12.67
N THR A 452 6.96 -29.41 11.62
CA THR A 452 6.17 -28.17 11.55
C THR A 452 4.93 -28.24 10.63
N LEU A 453 4.71 -29.38 9.95
CA LEU A 453 3.68 -29.49 8.90
C LEU A 453 2.27 -29.21 9.43
N ASP A 454 1.90 -29.83 10.54
CA ASP A 454 0.55 -29.73 11.13
C ASP A 454 0.25 -28.30 11.58
N LEU A 455 1.21 -27.65 12.24
CA LEU A 455 1.06 -26.27 12.69
C LEU A 455 1.00 -25.27 11.52
N ARG A 456 1.81 -25.46 10.45
CA ARG A 456 1.74 -24.61 9.24
C ARG A 456 0.41 -24.76 8.51
N THR A 457 -0.07 -25.99 8.34
CA THR A 457 -1.34 -26.29 7.66
C THR A 457 -2.55 -25.84 8.47
N ALA A 458 -2.54 -25.98 9.80
CA ALA A 458 -3.57 -25.43 10.67
C ALA A 458 -3.63 -23.89 10.62
N CYS A 459 -2.47 -23.20 10.64
CA CYS A 459 -2.41 -21.74 10.47
C CYS A 459 -3.03 -21.29 9.13
N ALA A 460 -2.64 -21.92 8.02
CA ALA A 460 -3.15 -21.59 6.69
C ALA A 460 -4.66 -21.88 6.54
N SER A 461 -5.15 -22.96 7.15
CA SER A 461 -6.57 -23.33 7.16
C SER A 461 -7.42 -22.37 8.00
N CYS A 462 -6.90 -21.95 9.17
CA CYS A 462 -7.55 -20.97 10.02
C CYS A 462 -7.63 -19.58 9.36
N LEU A 463 -6.57 -19.13 8.67
CA LEU A 463 -6.59 -17.92 7.84
C LEU A 463 -7.61 -18.02 6.69
N GLY A 464 -7.74 -19.19 6.06
CA GLY A 464 -8.77 -19.46 5.05
C GLY A 464 -10.20 -19.33 5.61
N ALA A 465 -10.46 -19.90 6.78
CA ALA A 465 -11.76 -19.78 7.45
C ALA A 465 -12.06 -18.34 7.92
N LEU A 466 -11.07 -17.63 8.43
CA LEU A 466 -11.15 -16.20 8.77
C LEU A 466 -11.57 -15.36 7.56
N LYS A 467 -10.92 -15.57 6.41
CA LYS A 467 -11.27 -14.93 5.13
C LYS A 467 -12.72 -15.25 4.75
N SER A 468 -13.11 -16.53 4.80
CA SER A 468 -14.49 -16.96 4.47
C SER A 468 -15.56 -16.32 5.36
N VAL A 469 -15.29 -16.13 6.66
CA VAL A 469 -16.20 -15.40 7.56
C VAL A 469 -16.32 -13.92 7.17
N ILE A 470 -15.20 -13.26 6.86
CA ILE A 470 -15.20 -11.85 6.45
C ILE A 470 -15.91 -11.67 5.09
N ASP A 471 -15.67 -12.54 4.12
CA ASP A 471 -16.36 -12.53 2.83
C ASP A 471 -17.87 -12.81 3.00
N ALA A 472 -18.27 -13.74 3.87
CA ALA A 472 -19.67 -14.02 4.19
C ALA A 472 -20.36 -12.83 4.89
N VAL A 473 -19.66 -12.08 5.75
CA VAL A 473 -20.20 -10.84 6.36
C VAL A 473 -20.29 -9.69 5.35
N ASN A 474 -19.33 -9.58 4.43
CA ASN A 474 -19.21 -8.41 3.54
C ASN A 474 -20.04 -8.53 2.25
N THR A 475 -20.01 -9.68 1.57
CA THR A 475 -20.74 -9.88 0.29
C THR A 475 -22.25 -9.92 0.47
N LYS A 476 -22.73 -10.42 1.61
CA LYS A 476 -24.14 -10.69 1.92
C LYS A 476 -24.79 -9.60 2.80
N ARG A 477 -24.24 -8.39 2.73
CA ARG A 477 -24.57 -7.21 3.55
C ARG A 477 -26.02 -6.73 3.47
N TYR A 478 -26.66 -6.86 2.30
CA TYR A 478 -27.99 -6.29 2.02
C TYR A 478 -29.14 -7.29 1.86
N ALA A 479 -28.84 -8.57 1.56
CA ALA A 479 -29.87 -9.60 1.49
C ALA A 479 -30.27 -10.09 2.90
N ARG A 480 -31.51 -10.54 3.06
CA ARG A 480 -32.12 -10.83 4.37
C ARG A 480 -31.68 -12.18 4.93
N ASP A 481 -31.64 -13.21 4.09
CA ASP A 481 -31.53 -14.62 4.50
C ASP A 481 -30.06 -15.09 4.52
N ASN A 482 -29.23 -14.36 5.25
CA ASN A 482 -27.78 -14.55 5.28
C ASN A 482 -27.22 -14.97 6.64
N VAL A 483 -28.11 -15.37 7.55
CA VAL A 483 -27.75 -15.93 8.86
C VAL A 483 -27.01 -17.25 8.65
N GLU A 484 -27.67 -18.24 8.05
CA GLU A 484 -27.15 -19.60 7.79
C GLU A 484 -25.75 -19.60 7.13
N VAL A 485 -25.55 -18.84 6.06
CA VAL A 485 -24.25 -18.82 5.35
C VAL A 485 -23.15 -18.14 6.17
N THR A 486 -23.49 -17.20 7.06
CA THR A 486 -22.50 -16.71 8.03
C THR A 486 -22.21 -17.77 9.08
N ASP A 487 -23.24 -18.46 9.55
CA ASP A 487 -23.14 -19.37 10.70
C ASP A 487 -22.40 -20.67 10.32
N VAL A 488 -22.52 -21.13 9.08
CA VAL A 488 -21.68 -22.19 8.48
C VAL A 488 -20.21 -21.76 8.37
N ALA A 489 -19.94 -20.50 7.96
CA ALA A 489 -18.56 -19.99 7.96
C ALA A 489 -18.00 -19.86 9.39
N LEU A 490 -18.84 -19.49 10.36
CA LEU A 490 -18.46 -19.39 11.78
C LEU A 490 -18.25 -20.75 12.44
N SER A 491 -19.04 -21.78 12.10
CA SER A 491 -18.79 -23.15 12.60
C SER A 491 -17.50 -23.72 12.01
N ALA A 492 -17.23 -23.49 10.73
CA ALA A 492 -15.93 -23.81 10.11
C ALA A 492 -14.77 -23.06 10.80
N LEU A 493 -14.92 -21.76 11.10
CA LEU A 493 -13.90 -21.01 11.84
C LEU A 493 -13.69 -21.55 13.27
N ARG A 494 -14.75 -21.92 14.00
CA ARG A 494 -14.61 -22.57 15.32
C ARG A 494 -13.84 -23.90 15.22
N GLN A 495 -14.14 -24.72 14.21
CA GLN A 495 -13.45 -25.99 13.97
C GLN A 495 -11.97 -25.77 13.66
N GLN A 496 -11.63 -24.84 12.77
CA GLN A 496 -10.23 -24.55 12.40
C GLN A 496 -9.45 -23.85 13.53
N ALA A 497 -10.10 -23.02 14.35
CA ALA A 497 -9.49 -22.43 15.54
C ALA A 497 -9.16 -23.50 16.60
N ALA A 498 -10.09 -24.44 16.84
CA ALA A 498 -9.86 -25.57 17.76
C ALA A 498 -8.76 -26.52 17.25
N ALA A 499 -8.69 -26.77 15.93
CA ALA A 499 -7.60 -27.53 15.32
C ALA A 499 -6.25 -26.81 15.45
N LEU A 500 -6.21 -25.48 15.32
CA LEU A 500 -5.01 -24.68 15.53
C LEU A 500 -4.57 -24.66 17.00
N ASP A 501 -5.49 -24.52 17.97
CA ASP A 501 -5.19 -24.67 19.40
C ASP A 501 -4.57 -26.06 19.69
N ALA A 502 -5.16 -27.14 19.16
CA ALA A 502 -4.65 -28.49 19.33
C ALA A 502 -3.26 -28.70 18.69
N ALA A 503 -3.04 -28.17 17.47
CA ALA A 503 -1.75 -28.24 16.79
C ALA A 503 -0.66 -27.42 17.50
N LEU A 504 -1.01 -26.25 18.06
CA LEU A 504 -0.11 -25.43 18.88
C LEU A 504 0.36 -26.19 20.12
N GLU A 505 -0.55 -26.80 20.88
CA GLU A 505 -0.18 -27.53 22.09
C GLU A 505 0.53 -28.86 21.78
N ALA A 506 0.17 -29.56 20.71
CA ALA A 506 0.95 -30.71 20.21
C ALA A 506 2.38 -30.31 19.83
N PHE A 507 2.56 -29.17 19.15
CA PHE A 507 3.90 -28.68 18.78
C PHE A 507 4.72 -28.23 20.00
N LYS A 508 4.09 -27.48 20.93
CA LYS A 508 4.71 -27.00 22.19
C LYS A 508 5.08 -28.16 23.13
N THR A 509 4.40 -29.30 23.08
CA THR A 509 4.68 -30.45 23.95
C THR A 509 5.61 -31.48 23.31
N SER A 510 5.23 -32.06 22.17
CA SER A 510 5.87 -33.24 21.57
C SER A 510 6.66 -32.93 20.30
N GLN A 511 6.07 -32.28 19.29
CA GLN A 511 6.70 -32.20 17.96
C GLN A 511 8.01 -31.38 17.95
N ARG A 512 8.15 -30.39 18.85
CA ARG A 512 9.43 -29.68 19.04
C ARG A 512 10.61 -30.61 19.42
N GLN A 513 10.35 -31.78 19.98
CA GLN A 513 11.40 -32.74 20.37
C GLN A 513 12.03 -33.43 19.15
N ALA A 514 11.27 -33.60 18.06
CA ALA A 514 11.80 -34.15 16.80
C ALA A 514 12.89 -33.27 16.19
N LEU A 515 12.87 -31.96 16.42
CA LEU A 515 13.93 -31.03 16.00
C LEU A 515 15.27 -31.27 16.72
N VAL A 516 15.27 -31.94 17.87
CA VAL A 516 16.47 -32.24 18.68
C VAL A 516 17.05 -33.62 18.37
N GLN A 517 16.24 -34.56 17.87
CA GLN A 517 16.68 -35.94 17.59
C GLN A 517 17.96 -36.03 16.70
N PRO A 518 18.14 -35.23 15.62
CA PRO A 518 19.38 -35.27 14.84
C PRO A 518 20.64 -34.84 15.61
N PHE A 519 20.48 -34.16 16.75
CA PHE A 519 21.55 -33.55 17.55
C PHE A 519 21.79 -34.28 18.87
N GLU A 520 20.98 -35.27 19.24
CA GLU A 520 21.01 -35.89 20.57
C GLU A 520 22.38 -36.53 20.88
N SER A 521 22.99 -37.19 19.89
CA SER A 521 24.35 -37.75 19.98
C SER A 521 25.47 -36.70 20.05
N LEU A 522 25.23 -35.48 19.58
CA LEU A 522 26.17 -34.35 19.70
C LEU A 522 26.02 -33.65 21.04
N LEU A 523 24.78 -33.45 21.52
CA LEU A 523 24.51 -32.83 22.81
C LEU A 523 25.05 -33.68 23.97
N GLN A 524 25.01 -35.01 23.86
CA GLN A 524 25.67 -35.94 24.81
C GLN A 524 27.21 -35.88 24.78
N ARG A 525 27.82 -35.26 23.75
CA ARG A 525 29.27 -35.06 23.63
C ARG A 525 29.71 -33.63 23.96
N ALA A 526 28.81 -32.66 23.80
CA ALA A 526 29.00 -31.25 24.20
C ALA A 526 29.32 -31.07 25.69
N GLU A 527 28.95 -32.01 26.56
CA GLU A 527 29.37 -32.04 27.97
C GLU A 527 30.89 -32.26 28.16
N LYS A 528 31.63 -32.60 27.09
CA LYS A 528 33.07 -32.94 27.11
C LYS A 528 33.89 -32.23 26.04
N GLU A 529 33.31 -31.95 24.87
CA GLU A 529 33.96 -31.31 23.72
C GLU A 529 33.33 -29.92 23.49
N ARG A 530 34.14 -28.83 23.46
CA ARG A 530 33.63 -27.45 23.38
C ARG A 530 33.15 -27.02 21.97
N ASP A 531 33.70 -27.60 20.91
CA ASP A 531 33.46 -27.17 19.52
C ASP A 531 32.40 -28.01 18.79
N VAL A 532 31.13 -27.94 19.24
CA VAL A 532 30.01 -28.69 18.63
C VAL A 532 29.21 -27.81 17.64
N PRO A 533 28.99 -28.24 16.37
CA PRO A 533 28.32 -27.42 15.36
C PRO A 533 26.80 -27.38 15.54
N LEU A 534 26.30 -26.42 16.35
CA LEU A 534 24.88 -26.28 16.69
C LEU A 534 24.15 -25.15 15.92
N ARG A 535 24.79 -24.58 14.89
CA ARG A 535 24.25 -23.50 14.04
C ARG A 535 22.91 -23.87 13.38
N SER A 536 22.79 -25.08 12.85
CA SER A 536 21.55 -25.59 12.23
C SER A 536 20.43 -25.84 13.25
N LEU A 537 20.76 -26.26 14.48
CA LEU A 537 19.80 -26.37 15.59
C LEU A 537 19.22 -25.01 15.95
N TYR A 538 20.07 -23.98 16.06
CA TYR A 538 19.64 -22.60 16.31
C TYR A 538 18.69 -22.08 15.22
N ILE A 539 19.04 -22.27 13.93
CA ILE A 539 18.17 -21.88 12.80
C ILE A 539 16.80 -22.61 12.87
N SER A 540 16.81 -23.90 13.23
CA SER A 540 15.60 -24.72 13.40
C SER A 540 14.71 -24.19 14.53
N TYR A 541 15.30 -23.84 15.68
CA TYR A 541 14.59 -23.25 16.81
C TYR A 541 14.05 -21.85 16.50
N CYS A 542 14.80 -21.00 15.77
CA CYS A 542 14.30 -19.69 15.34
C CYS A 542 13.06 -19.81 14.44
N PHE A 543 13.03 -20.80 13.54
CA PHE A 543 11.86 -21.08 12.71
C PHE A 543 10.67 -21.58 13.54
N ALA A 544 10.90 -22.56 14.41
CA ALA A 544 9.89 -23.10 15.32
C ALA A 544 9.27 -22.03 16.23
N ALA A 545 10.11 -21.17 16.84
CA ALA A 545 9.65 -20.07 17.69
C ALA A 545 8.84 -19.03 16.91
N MET A 546 9.27 -18.66 15.70
CA MET A 546 8.48 -17.76 14.84
C MET A 546 7.13 -18.36 14.48
N LEU A 547 7.08 -19.67 14.16
CA LEU A 547 5.83 -20.35 13.82
C LEU A 547 4.85 -20.44 14.99
N ILE A 548 5.33 -20.62 16.23
CA ILE A 548 4.50 -20.52 17.44
C ILE A 548 3.91 -19.11 17.55
N VAL A 549 4.71 -18.06 17.39
CA VAL A 549 4.23 -16.66 17.44
C VAL A 549 3.22 -16.36 16.33
N VAL A 550 3.40 -16.90 15.12
CA VAL A 550 2.39 -16.83 14.05
C VAL A 550 1.10 -17.53 14.48
N GLY A 551 1.18 -18.76 14.98
CA GLY A 551 -0.01 -19.53 15.35
C GLY A 551 -0.79 -18.92 16.50
N ASP A 552 -0.11 -18.52 17.58
CA ASP A 552 -0.75 -17.84 18.72
C ASP A 552 -1.39 -16.49 18.28
N ALA A 553 -0.79 -15.77 17.32
CA ALA A 553 -1.39 -14.54 16.76
C ALA A 553 -2.61 -14.80 15.86
N VAL A 554 -2.55 -15.80 14.96
CA VAL A 554 -3.68 -16.19 14.09
C VAL A 554 -4.86 -16.69 14.94
N ASN A 555 -4.56 -17.44 15.99
CA ASN A 555 -5.50 -17.90 17.00
C ASN A 555 -6.14 -16.73 17.77
N GLY A 556 -5.34 -15.74 18.19
CA GLY A 556 -5.85 -14.49 18.78
C GLY A 556 -6.81 -13.73 17.86
N LEU A 557 -6.49 -13.64 16.56
CA LEU A 557 -7.37 -13.04 15.56
C LEU A 557 -8.66 -13.86 15.36
N ALA A 558 -8.58 -15.19 15.31
CA ALA A 558 -9.76 -16.06 15.24
C ALA A 558 -10.69 -15.87 16.44
N LYS A 559 -10.14 -15.86 17.66
CA LYS A 559 -10.88 -15.62 18.90
C LYS A 559 -11.52 -14.22 18.93
N ALA A 560 -10.84 -13.19 18.42
CA ALA A 560 -11.41 -11.85 18.27
C ALA A 560 -12.59 -11.80 17.27
N VAL A 561 -12.49 -12.47 16.12
CA VAL A 561 -13.59 -12.54 15.12
C VAL A 561 -14.78 -13.32 15.66
N LEU A 562 -14.56 -14.45 16.35
CA LEU A 562 -15.63 -15.25 16.94
C LEU A 562 -16.40 -14.48 18.02
N ALA A 563 -15.70 -13.86 18.98
CA ALA A 563 -16.32 -13.04 20.01
C ALA A 563 -17.08 -11.83 19.44
N LEU A 564 -16.57 -11.23 18.34
CA LEU A 564 -17.29 -10.17 17.63
C LEU A 564 -18.56 -10.69 16.95
N ALA A 565 -18.51 -11.84 16.28
CA ALA A 565 -19.64 -12.43 15.58
C ALA A 565 -20.78 -12.81 16.56
N GLU A 566 -20.45 -13.42 17.70
CA GLU A 566 -21.40 -13.77 18.76
C GLU A 566 -22.09 -12.52 19.34
N ARG A 567 -21.36 -11.40 19.46
CA ARG A 567 -21.90 -10.11 19.88
C ARG A 567 -22.73 -9.39 18.79
N ARG A 568 -22.64 -9.80 17.52
CA ARG A 568 -23.15 -9.06 16.35
C ARG A 568 -23.88 -9.96 15.34
N THR A 569 -24.92 -10.64 15.79
CA THR A 569 -25.69 -11.61 14.99
C THR A 569 -26.51 -10.98 13.85
N ARG A 570 -27.05 -9.76 14.01
CA ARG A 570 -28.00 -9.12 13.08
C ARG A 570 -27.41 -7.92 12.32
N ASN A 571 -27.76 -7.80 11.03
CA ASN A 571 -27.50 -6.59 10.23
C ASN A 571 -28.28 -5.38 10.77
N ARG A 572 -27.67 -4.20 10.81
CA ARG A 572 -28.33 -2.93 11.13
C ARG A 572 -27.63 -1.73 10.51
N LEU A 573 -28.32 -0.58 10.49
CA LEU A 573 -27.68 0.71 10.21
C LEU A 573 -26.84 1.16 11.42
N TRP A 574 -25.62 1.59 11.12
CA TRP A 574 -24.68 2.21 12.04
C TRP A 574 -24.55 3.68 11.70
N TRP A 575 -24.71 4.51 12.73
CA TRP A 575 -24.53 5.96 12.67
C TRP A 575 -23.05 6.33 12.81
N PRO A 576 -22.59 7.41 12.17
CA PRO A 576 -21.22 7.89 12.32
C PRO A 576 -20.95 8.30 13.78
N GLN A 577 -19.81 7.87 14.33
CA GLN A 577 -19.45 8.08 15.72
C GLN A 577 -18.17 8.90 15.85
N GLY A 578 -18.27 10.05 16.54
CA GLY A 578 -17.11 10.83 16.94
C GLY A 578 -16.76 12.03 16.05
N LEU A 579 -17.73 12.62 15.31
CA LEU A 579 -17.58 13.83 14.48
C LEU A 579 -16.72 14.96 15.11
N ARG A 580 -16.77 15.11 16.45
CA ARG A 580 -15.94 16.07 17.22
C ARG A 580 -14.43 15.88 17.03
N HIS A 581 -13.96 14.70 16.64
CA HIS A 581 -12.54 14.39 16.42
C HIS A 581 -12.05 14.64 14.99
N VAL A 582 -12.93 15.00 14.04
CA VAL A 582 -12.55 15.17 12.63
C VAL A 582 -11.41 16.18 12.49
N GLY A 583 -11.51 17.37 13.09
CA GLY A 583 -10.42 18.37 13.03
C GLY A 583 -9.08 17.86 13.57
N GLN A 584 -9.09 17.08 14.65
CA GLN A 584 -7.89 16.47 15.21
C GLN A 584 -7.28 15.41 14.27
N VAL A 585 -8.11 14.56 13.64
CA VAL A 585 -7.66 13.56 12.66
C VAL A 585 -7.07 14.20 11.40
N LEU A 586 -7.51 15.41 11.03
CA LEU A 586 -6.98 16.15 9.88
C LEU A 586 -5.64 16.84 10.20
N MET A 587 -5.49 17.39 11.41
CA MET A 587 -4.21 17.96 11.88
C MET A 587 -3.18 16.91 12.33
N GLN A 588 -3.58 15.65 12.51
CA GLN A 588 -2.65 14.56 12.84
C GLN A 588 -1.74 14.20 11.65
N ARG A 589 -0.46 14.61 11.75
CA ARG A 589 0.64 14.17 10.89
C ARG A 589 0.75 12.64 10.90
N SER A 590 0.76 12.04 9.71
CA SER A 590 0.89 10.59 9.51
C SER A 590 1.58 10.37 8.15
N SER A 591 2.64 9.55 8.14
CA SER A 591 3.56 9.31 7.01
C SER A 591 3.00 8.36 5.94
N SER A 592 1.70 8.40 5.69
CA SER A 592 1.03 7.59 4.65
C SER A 592 -0.15 8.36 4.04
N GLY A 593 0.01 9.68 3.92
CA GLY A 593 -1.04 10.59 3.44
C GLY A 593 -1.22 10.60 1.91
N GLU A 594 -0.15 10.46 1.14
CA GLU A 594 -0.17 10.64 -0.32
C GLU A 594 -0.99 9.58 -1.08
N GLN A 595 -1.04 8.33 -0.57
CA GLN A 595 -1.84 7.24 -1.17
C GLN A 595 -3.37 7.50 -1.18
N ALA A 596 -3.85 8.62 -0.61
CA ALA A 596 -5.26 9.02 -0.67
C ALA A 596 -5.72 9.58 -2.03
N LEU A 597 -4.79 9.97 -2.91
CA LEU A 597 -5.08 10.68 -4.17
C LEU A 597 -4.88 9.86 -5.45
N GLY A 598 -4.39 8.61 -5.35
CA GLY A 598 -4.19 7.74 -6.51
C GLY A 598 -2.89 7.98 -7.29
N GLU A 599 -1.97 8.76 -6.73
CA GLU A 599 -0.57 8.80 -7.16
C GLU A 599 0.11 7.50 -6.69
N ASP A 600 0.70 6.74 -7.63
CA ASP A 600 1.44 5.51 -7.34
C ASP A 600 2.79 5.87 -6.70
N GLY A 601 2.75 6.15 -5.39
CA GLY A 601 3.92 6.53 -4.60
C GLY A 601 5.02 5.49 -4.69
N VAL A 602 6.12 5.87 -5.37
CA VAL A 602 7.41 5.17 -5.31
C VAL A 602 7.80 5.05 -3.84
N PRO A 603 8.26 3.88 -3.36
CA PRO A 603 8.69 3.75 -1.98
C PRO A 603 9.91 4.64 -1.74
N ASP A 604 9.75 5.65 -0.88
CA ASP A 604 10.84 6.47 -0.38
C ASP A 604 11.84 5.59 0.40
N ASP A 605 13.10 5.60 -0.02
CA ASP A 605 14.21 4.89 0.63
C ASP A 605 14.83 5.75 1.77
N GLY A 606 14.14 6.82 2.16
CA GLY A 606 14.41 7.69 3.32
C GLY A 606 14.29 6.98 4.67
N GLY A 607 15.23 6.08 4.96
CA GLY A 607 15.32 5.30 6.19
C GLY A 607 15.57 6.12 7.46
N GLN A 608 14.55 6.83 7.96
CA GLN A 608 14.59 7.37 9.33
C GLN A 608 14.32 6.27 10.35
N GLU A 609 15.39 5.67 10.87
CA GLU A 609 15.36 4.84 12.07
C GLU A 609 14.90 5.66 13.28
N THR A 610 13.61 5.60 13.59
CA THR A 610 13.13 5.93 14.93
C THR A 610 13.70 4.90 15.89
N ARG A 611 14.74 5.29 16.63
CA ARG A 611 15.37 4.51 17.71
C ARG A 611 14.37 4.25 18.84
N GLU A 612 13.46 3.29 18.63
CA GLU A 612 12.66 2.70 19.68
C GLU A 612 13.59 1.89 20.59
N GLU A 613 14.06 2.53 21.67
CA GLU A 613 14.84 1.89 22.73
C GLU A 613 13.96 0.99 23.61
N LYS A 614 13.26 0.05 22.97
CA LYS A 614 12.49 -1.01 23.63
C LYS A 614 13.48 -1.99 24.24
N SER A 615 13.69 -1.85 25.55
CA SER A 615 14.54 -2.72 26.37
C SER A 615 14.32 -4.18 26.00
N TYR A 616 15.37 -4.82 25.49
CA TYR A 616 15.33 -6.21 25.05
C TYR A 616 15.10 -7.13 26.25
N MET A 617 13.90 -7.69 26.39
CA MET A 617 13.75 -8.91 27.21
C MET A 617 14.59 -10.01 26.57
N LEU A 618 15.68 -10.39 27.23
CA LEU A 618 16.53 -11.48 26.76
C LEU A 618 15.72 -12.79 26.67
N ILE A 619 16.13 -13.61 25.70
CA ILE A 619 15.58 -14.95 25.41
C ILE A 619 15.65 -15.87 26.66
N SER A 620 16.54 -15.56 27.61
CA SER A 620 16.65 -16.20 28.94
C SER A 620 15.37 -16.18 29.78
N THR A 621 14.38 -15.36 29.44
CA THR A 621 13.04 -15.40 30.07
C THR A 621 12.23 -16.64 29.67
N TRP A 622 12.36 -17.14 28.44
CA TRP A 622 11.60 -18.30 27.94
C TRP A 622 12.23 -19.66 28.27
N CYS A 623 13.54 -19.72 28.51
CA CYS A 623 14.21 -20.95 28.99
C CYS A 623 13.77 -21.34 30.43
N ARG A 624 13.06 -20.46 31.15
CA ARG A 624 12.69 -20.66 32.56
C ARG A 624 11.47 -21.57 32.79
N ALA A 625 10.88 -22.13 31.74
CA ALA A 625 9.66 -22.96 31.78
C ALA A 625 9.86 -24.35 31.14
N GLY A 626 10.81 -25.14 31.66
CA GLY A 626 11.02 -26.53 31.24
C GLY A 626 12.06 -27.27 32.11
N SER A 627 11.79 -28.53 32.44
CA SER A 627 12.54 -29.30 33.45
C SER A 627 13.88 -29.90 32.96
N ARG A 628 14.65 -29.15 32.17
CA ARG A 628 16.03 -29.47 31.74
C ARG A 628 16.92 -28.21 31.65
N GLN A 629 17.01 -27.47 32.75
CA GLN A 629 17.81 -26.23 32.84
C GLN A 629 19.31 -26.34 32.48
N PRO A 630 20.08 -27.40 32.87
CA PRO A 630 21.55 -27.37 32.74
C PRO A 630 22.07 -27.13 31.31
N ALA A 631 21.45 -27.75 30.31
CA ALA A 631 21.93 -27.68 28.92
C ALA A 631 21.73 -26.30 28.28
N ALA A 632 20.68 -25.56 28.65
CA ALA A 632 20.41 -24.23 28.08
C ALA A 632 21.41 -23.18 28.59
N ASP A 633 21.72 -23.23 29.89
CA ASP A 633 22.68 -22.31 30.51
C ASP A 633 24.13 -22.62 30.07
N GLN A 634 24.48 -23.91 29.90
CA GLN A 634 25.76 -24.32 29.31
C GLN A 634 25.95 -23.81 27.87
N LEU A 635 24.92 -23.91 27.02
CA LEU A 635 24.97 -23.37 25.66
C LEU A 635 25.14 -21.85 25.63
N HIS A 636 24.48 -21.14 26.54
CA HIS A 636 24.59 -19.68 26.63
C HIS A 636 25.95 -19.23 27.19
N ALA A 637 26.56 -20.02 28.07
CA ALA A 637 27.91 -19.80 28.57
C ALA A 637 28.98 -20.08 27.49
N ALA A 638 28.91 -21.22 26.81
CA ALA A 638 29.87 -21.64 25.79
C ALA A 638 30.01 -20.65 24.61
N TYR A 639 28.91 -20.00 24.21
CA TYR A 639 28.93 -18.95 23.19
C TYR A 639 29.40 -17.56 23.71
N SER A 640 29.57 -17.38 25.02
CA SER A 640 29.94 -16.08 25.63
C SER A 640 31.43 -15.98 26.02
N GLU A 641 32.05 -17.06 26.50
CA GLU A 641 33.48 -17.06 26.88
C GLU A 641 34.46 -16.65 25.76
N PRO A 642 34.32 -17.09 24.49
CA PRO A 642 35.35 -16.86 23.46
C PRO A 642 35.64 -15.39 23.16
N TYR A 643 34.66 -14.50 23.37
CA TYR A 643 34.78 -13.08 23.05
C TYR A 643 35.50 -12.29 24.16
N SER A 644 35.40 -12.74 25.42
CA SER A 644 36.00 -12.02 26.56
C SER A 644 37.48 -12.34 26.74
N GLN A 645 37.92 -13.58 26.48
CA GLN A 645 39.30 -14.00 26.79
C GLN A 645 40.35 -13.61 25.75
N ARG A 646 39.99 -13.31 24.48
CA ARG A 646 40.98 -12.93 23.46
C ARG A 646 41.41 -11.47 23.52
N VAL A 647 40.48 -10.55 23.82
CA VAL A 647 40.77 -9.11 23.95
C VAL A 647 41.84 -8.83 25.03
N SER A 648 41.86 -9.63 26.10
CA SER A 648 42.85 -9.51 27.18
C SER A 648 44.25 -10.05 26.84
N VAL A 649 44.41 -10.80 25.75
CA VAL A 649 45.72 -11.36 25.33
C VAL A 649 46.41 -10.44 24.32
N GLU A 650 45.64 -9.89 23.39
CA GLU A 650 46.15 -9.10 22.26
C GLU A 650 46.67 -7.70 22.66
N GLN A 651 46.30 -7.20 23.85
CA GLN A 651 46.84 -5.96 24.42
C GLN A 651 48.23 -6.10 25.09
N ASN A 652 48.78 -7.32 25.23
CA ASN A 652 49.93 -7.56 26.12
C ASN A 652 51.22 -8.02 25.41
N SER A 653 51.36 -7.76 24.10
CA SER A 653 52.55 -8.13 23.31
C SER A 653 52.99 -7.01 22.35
N GLY A 654 53.39 -5.86 22.90
CA GLY A 654 54.01 -4.74 22.17
C GLY A 654 54.92 -3.93 23.10
N SER A 655 56.20 -4.31 23.18
CA SER A 655 57.12 -3.87 24.24
C SER A 655 58.33 -3.10 23.73
N THR A 656 58.64 -1.97 24.38
CA THR A 656 59.97 -1.40 24.73
C THR A 656 59.70 -0.15 25.61
N SER A 657 60.01 -0.08 26.90
CA SER A 657 61.33 0.03 27.57
C SER A 657 62.09 1.33 27.24
N ALA A 658 62.70 2.07 28.18
CA ALA A 658 62.64 2.09 29.65
C ALA A 658 63.39 3.36 30.16
N PHE A 659 63.34 3.66 31.46
CA PHE A 659 64.29 4.53 32.20
C PHE A 659 64.48 5.99 31.72
N LEU A 660 63.95 6.96 32.49
CA LEU A 660 64.75 7.94 33.24
C LEU A 660 63.88 9.06 33.83
N GLU A 661 63.93 9.20 35.16
CA GLU A 661 63.63 10.44 35.87
C GLU A 661 64.68 10.58 36.98
N ASP A 662 65.83 11.21 36.69
CA ASP A 662 66.60 11.97 37.71
C ASP A 662 67.70 12.88 37.12
N LEU A 663 68.09 13.88 37.93
CA LEU A 663 69.30 14.73 37.89
C LEU A 663 69.67 15.62 36.66
N HIS A 664 69.36 16.91 36.84
CA HIS A 664 70.34 18.02 36.95
C HIS A 664 71.29 18.44 35.79
N VAL A 665 71.13 19.72 35.41
CA VAL A 665 72.18 20.75 35.24
C VAL A 665 73.38 20.44 34.33
N SER A 666 73.36 20.99 33.11
CA SER A 666 74.11 22.20 32.73
C SER A 666 73.53 22.85 31.46
#